data_AF-A0A383ZIY3-F1
#
_entry.id   AF-A0A383ZIY3-F1
#
_cell.length_a   1.000
_cell.length_b   1.000
_cell.length_c   1.000
_cell.angle_alpha   90.00
_cell.angle_beta   90.00
_cell.angle_gamma   90.00
#
_symmetry.space_group_name_H-M   'P 1'
#
loop_
_entity.id
_entity.type
_entity.pdbx_description
1 polymer ?
#
loop_
_entity_poly.entity_id
_entity_poly.type
_entity_poly.pdbx_seq_one_letter_code
_entity_poly.pdbx_strand_id
1 'polypeptide(L)'
;MSSPPGPSTTQTLPRRFLSMWSCPRQPSSLTSPSLYPCRTIDGVTYPGNVKEKEVAKKQYEKAVSQGKTAGLVKASGRKLEKFTVSVNVAAGSKVTFELAYEELLKRHNGKYEMYLKVQPKQLVKHFEITADIFEPQGIRTLDAEASFITNDLLSSALTKSFSGKKGHVSFKPSLEQQRSCPTCTDSLLKGDFIITYDVNRESPANVQIVNGYFVHFFAPQGLPVVPKNVIFVIDVSGSMRGRKMDQTKDALLKILEDVKEDDYLNFILFSGGVTTWKDTLVQATPENIQEARKFVMNIRDQGMTNINDALLRGISMLNKAREEYRVPERSTSIVIMLTDGDANVGESRPEKIQENVRNAIGGKFPLYNLGFGNNLNYNFLERMALENHGLARRIYEDSDANLQLQGFYEEVANPLLTDVEVEYPKNAILDLTRNSYQHFYDGSEIVVAGRLAAEDMNSFKADVKGHGAINDLTFTEEVDVKEMEKALKERDYIFGNYIERLWAYLTIEQLLERRKNAHGEEKENLTAQALDLSLKYHFVTPLTSMVVTKPEDNENKTAIADKPGEGPVDAEVIPSMAYLTNSQPPQTPYYVDGDPHFIIQVPEKDDAICFNIDEDPGTVLRLIQDPVTGLTVNGQIIGEKRSSLDSQTRKTYFGKLGIANAQMDFQIEVTPETITLWHGAAQSTFSWLDTVMVTQDGLSVTINRKKNMVVSFGDGVTFVVVLHQVWKKQPIHHDFLGFYVVDSHRMSAQTHGLLGQFFHPFDFKVSDVHPGSDPTKPDATMVVKNHRLTVTRGSQKDYRKDVSVGTNVACWFVHNNGQGLIDGVHSDYIVPNLF
;
A
#
# COMPACT_ATOMS: atom_id res chain seq x y z
N MET A 1 11.23 4.41 -39.01
CA MET A 1 10.21 5.29 -38.42
C MET A 1 9.82 4.69 -37.09
N SER A 2 10.38 5.21 -36.00
CA SER A 2 10.00 4.85 -34.64
C SER A 2 8.52 5.20 -34.44
N SER A 3 7.71 4.19 -34.11
CA SER A 3 6.33 4.45 -33.72
C SER A 3 6.35 5.27 -32.42
N PRO A 4 5.65 6.41 -32.33
CA PRO A 4 5.60 7.18 -31.10
C PRO A 4 5.05 6.32 -29.95
N PRO A 5 5.43 6.59 -28.68
CA PRO A 5 4.84 5.88 -27.54
C PRO A 5 3.32 6.01 -27.60
N GLY A 6 2.63 4.88 -27.53
CA GLY A 6 1.16 4.84 -27.55
C GLY A 6 0.56 5.66 -26.40
N PRO A 7 -0.66 6.19 -26.55
CA PRO A 7 -1.32 6.94 -25.50
C PRO A 7 -1.47 6.07 -24.23
N SER A 8 -1.05 6.63 -23.09
CA SER A 8 -1.25 6.04 -21.77
C SER A 8 -2.23 6.89 -20.96
N THR A 9 -3.21 6.24 -20.34
CA THR A 9 -4.17 6.89 -19.43
C THR A 9 -3.92 6.38 -18.02
N THR A 10 -3.93 7.29 -17.07
CA THR A 10 -3.70 7.00 -15.65
C THR A 10 -4.80 7.66 -14.84
N GLN A 11 -5.48 6.90 -14.00
CA GLN A 11 -6.46 7.40 -13.06
C GLN A 11 -6.08 6.94 -11.66
N THR A 12 -6.12 7.86 -10.69
CA THR A 12 -5.89 7.56 -9.29
C THR A 12 -7.21 7.70 -8.54
N LEU A 13 -7.42 6.81 -7.60
CA LEU A 13 -8.73 6.23 -7.38
C LEU A 13 -8.80 5.88 -5.85
N PRO A 14 -9.88 6.17 -5.07
CA PRO A 14 -10.04 5.75 -3.65
C PRO A 14 -9.90 4.25 -3.33
N ARG A 15 -8.96 3.88 -2.45
CA ARG A 15 -8.59 2.49 -2.05
C ARG A 15 -9.75 1.58 -1.59
N ARG A 16 -10.95 2.13 -1.38
CA ARG A 16 -12.19 1.40 -1.09
C ARG A 16 -12.95 1.05 -2.37
N PHE A 17 -12.27 0.39 -3.30
CA PHE A 17 -12.87 -0.04 -4.58
C PHE A 17 -13.65 -1.33 -4.52
N LEU A 18 -14.67 -1.34 -5.39
CA LEU A 18 -15.93 -1.99 -5.09
C LEU A 18 -16.68 -2.39 -6.37
N SER A 19 -15.99 -2.84 -7.43
CA SER A 19 -16.55 -3.48 -8.67
C SER A 19 -16.21 -2.73 -9.94
N MET A 20 -16.33 -3.47 -11.05
CA MET A 20 -16.57 -2.85 -12.33
C MET A 20 -17.55 -3.70 -13.18
N TRP A 21 -18.47 -3.02 -13.86
CA TRP A 21 -19.70 -3.57 -14.47
C TRP A 21 -19.49 -4.27 -15.85
N SER A 22 -20.51 -4.98 -16.38
CA SER A 22 -20.53 -5.67 -17.70
C SER A 22 -21.42 -5.05 -18.81
N CYS A 23 -20.85 -4.77 -19.99
CA CYS A 23 -21.40 -4.00 -21.14
C CYS A 23 -22.80 -4.38 -21.67
N PRO A 24 -23.67 -3.43 -22.11
CA PRO A 24 -24.89 -3.72 -22.87
C PRO A 24 -24.61 -3.68 -24.38
N ARG A 25 -25.43 -4.41 -25.15
CA ARG A 25 -25.51 -4.27 -26.62
C ARG A 25 -26.43 -3.09 -26.96
N GLN A 26 -25.92 -2.16 -27.76
CA GLN A 26 -26.54 -1.04 -28.50
C GLN A 26 -27.89 -0.40 -28.03
N PRO A 27 -28.03 0.94 -28.14
CA PRO A 27 -29.18 1.66 -27.60
C PRO A 27 -30.39 1.61 -28.55
N SER A 28 -31.53 1.13 -28.04
CA SER A 28 -32.85 1.50 -28.56
C SER A 28 -33.58 2.32 -27.48
N SER A 29 -33.75 3.61 -27.76
CA SER A 29 -34.64 4.57 -27.08
C SER A 29 -34.54 4.74 -25.55
N LEU A 30 -34.03 5.91 -25.13
CA LEU A 30 -34.47 6.67 -23.93
C LEU A 30 -34.58 5.92 -22.58
N THR A 31 -33.67 5.00 -22.28
CA THR A 31 -33.49 4.45 -20.92
C THR A 31 -32.03 4.48 -20.48
N SER A 32 -31.80 5.06 -19.29
CA SER A 32 -30.58 5.23 -18.46
C SER A 32 -29.20 4.86 -19.04
N PRO A 33 -28.20 5.78 -19.03
CA PRO A 33 -26.82 5.44 -19.37
C PRO A 33 -26.14 4.71 -18.20
N SER A 34 -26.20 3.38 -18.23
CA SER A 34 -25.28 2.51 -17.50
C SER A 34 -23.87 2.63 -18.11
N LEU A 35 -22.90 3.14 -17.35
CA LEU A 35 -21.50 3.30 -17.76
C LEU A 35 -20.65 2.15 -17.18
N TYR A 36 -19.79 1.58 -18.02
CA TYR A 36 -19.02 0.35 -17.83
C TYR A 36 -17.55 0.60 -18.13
N PRO A 37 -16.58 -0.08 -17.51
CA PRO A 37 -15.22 -0.04 -18.01
C PRO A 37 -15.15 -0.80 -19.32
N CYS A 38 -15.16 -0.02 -20.37
CA CYS A 38 -15.24 -0.47 -21.72
C CYS A 38 -14.17 0.27 -22.49
N ARG A 39 -13.33 -0.50 -23.17
CA ARG A 39 -12.40 0.11 -24.11
C ARG A 39 -13.06 0.09 -25.47
N THR A 40 -13.25 1.25 -26.09
CA THR A 40 -13.74 1.33 -27.47
C THR A 40 -12.60 1.74 -28.39
N ILE A 41 -12.26 0.89 -29.36
CA ILE A 41 -11.28 1.19 -30.44
C ILE A 41 -12.05 1.14 -31.75
N ASP A 42 -12.09 2.26 -32.48
CA ASP A 42 -12.71 2.33 -33.82
C ASP A 42 -14.14 1.75 -33.87
N GLY A 43 -14.92 1.96 -32.80
CA GLY A 43 -16.32 1.50 -32.69
C GLY A 43 -16.53 0.11 -32.10
N VAL A 44 -15.46 -0.64 -31.78
CA VAL A 44 -15.55 -1.97 -31.13
C VAL A 44 -15.25 -1.87 -29.64
N THR A 45 -16.19 -2.33 -28.81
CA THR A 45 -16.14 -2.26 -27.35
C THR A 45 -15.64 -3.56 -26.72
N TYR A 46 -14.68 -3.46 -25.79
CA TYR A 46 -14.09 -4.59 -25.07
C TYR A 46 -14.40 -4.50 -23.57
N PRO A 47 -15.15 -5.47 -23.01
CA PRO A 47 -15.53 -5.46 -21.60
C PRO A 47 -14.42 -5.99 -20.68
N GLY A 48 -14.37 -5.46 -19.45
CA GLY A 48 -13.61 -6.06 -18.35
C GLY A 48 -14.36 -7.21 -17.69
N ASN A 49 -13.70 -8.35 -17.50
CA ASN A 49 -14.25 -9.56 -16.88
C ASN A 49 -13.59 -9.81 -15.52
N VAL A 50 -14.37 -9.83 -14.43
CA VAL A 50 -13.87 -10.22 -13.11
C VAL A 50 -13.69 -11.73 -13.05
N LYS A 51 -12.53 -12.16 -12.56
CA LYS A 51 -12.13 -13.55 -12.38
C LYS A 51 -11.47 -13.72 -11.01
N GLU A 52 -11.28 -14.97 -10.61
CA GLU A 52 -10.43 -15.27 -9.47
C GLU A 52 -9.01 -14.72 -9.71
N LYS A 53 -8.40 -14.20 -8.64
CA LYS A 53 -7.14 -13.45 -8.71
C LYS A 53 -6.00 -14.24 -9.36
N GLU A 54 -5.81 -15.50 -8.97
CA GLU A 54 -4.76 -16.36 -9.54
C GLU A 54 -5.00 -16.67 -11.03
N VAL A 55 -6.26 -16.84 -11.43
CA VAL A 55 -6.63 -17.07 -12.83
C VAL A 55 -6.38 -15.83 -13.68
N ALA A 56 -6.73 -14.64 -13.16
CA ALA A 56 -6.44 -13.39 -13.83
C ALA A 56 -4.93 -13.16 -13.94
N LYS A 57 -4.16 -13.31 -12.86
CA LYS A 57 -2.70 -13.13 -12.85
C LYS A 57 -1.99 -13.98 -13.90
N LYS A 58 -2.32 -15.27 -14.01
CA LYS A 58 -1.80 -16.16 -15.06
C LYS A 58 -2.14 -15.66 -16.48
N GLN A 59 -3.34 -15.10 -16.66
CA GLN A 59 -3.73 -14.48 -17.94
C GLN A 59 -2.96 -13.19 -18.23
N TYR A 60 -2.54 -12.43 -17.20
CA TYR A 60 -1.76 -11.20 -17.36
C TYR A 60 -0.35 -11.53 -17.81
N GLU A 61 0.31 -12.43 -17.08
CA GLU A 61 1.67 -12.87 -17.34
C GLU A 61 1.81 -13.49 -18.74
N LYS A 62 0.81 -14.29 -19.17
CA LYS A 62 0.72 -14.81 -20.55
C LYS A 62 0.55 -13.70 -21.60
N ALA A 63 -0.10 -12.58 -21.27
CA ALA A 63 -0.34 -11.50 -22.23
C ALA A 63 0.84 -10.54 -22.36
N VAL A 64 1.48 -10.20 -21.23
CA VAL A 64 2.69 -9.36 -21.19
C VAL A 64 3.85 -10.06 -21.88
N SER A 65 4.06 -11.36 -21.62
CA SER A 65 5.10 -12.16 -22.30
C SER A 65 4.91 -12.25 -23.81
N GLN A 66 3.70 -12.02 -24.32
CA GLN A 66 3.39 -11.97 -25.75
C GLN A 66 3.47 -10.56 -26.35
N GLY A 67 3.99 -9.56 -25.61
CA GLY A 67 4.12 -8.17 -26.05
C GLY A 67 2.77 -7.45 -26.24
N LYS A 68 1.71 -7.95 -25.60
CA LYS A 68 0.34 -7.46 -25.80
C LYS A 68 0.01 -6.35 -24.81
N THR A 69 -0.95 -5.50 -25.17
CA THR A 69 -1.47 -4.44 -24.32
C THR A 69 -2.01 -5.02 -23.02
N ALA A 70 -1.42 -4.64 -21.89
CA ALA A 70 -1.90 -5.02 -20.57
C ALA A 70 -2.09 -3.80 -19.65
N GLY A 71 -3.09 -3.87 -18.79
CA GLY A 71 -3.33 -2.93 -17.69
C GLY A 71 -2.78 -3.50 -16.40
N LEU A 72 -2.46 -2.63 -15.44
CA LEU A 72 -2.08 -3.02 -14.08
C LEU A 72 -2.57 -1.99 -13.08
N VAL A 73 -3.14 -2.47 -11.98
CA VAL A 73 -3.50 -1.64 -10.81
C VAL A 73 -2.39 -1.78 -9.78
N LYS A 74 -1.87 -0.65 -9.31
CA LYS A 74 -0.89 -0.60 -8.21
C LYS A 74 -1.41 0.34 -7.13
N ALA A 75 -1.16 0.04 -5.87
CA ALA A 75 -1.42 1.00 -4.79
C ALA A 75 -0.65 2.31 -5.04
N SER A 76 -1.26 3.46 -4.74
CA SER A 76 -0.65 4.78 -4.96
C SER A 76 -1.02 5.75 -3.86
N GLY A 77 -0.14 5.88 -2.86
CA GLY A 77 -0.40 6.72 -1.69
C GLY A 77 -1.24 6.02 -0.62
N ARG A 78 -1.75 6.78 0.35
CA ARG A 78 -2.36 6.25 1.59
C ARG A 78 -3.81 5.74 1.40
N LYS A 79 -4.64 6.58 0.77
CA LYS A 79 -6.07 6.37 0.55
C LYS A 79 -6.40 6.00 -0.90
N LEU A 80 -5.42 5.82 -1.79
CA LEU A 80 -5.67 5.70 -3.21
C LEU A 80 -4.93 4.50 -3.85
N GLU A 81 -5.52 3.99 -4.92
CA GLU A 81 -4.94 3.05 -5.88
C GLU A 81 -4.78 3.77 -7.22
N LYS A 82 -3.74 3.43 -7.97
CA LYS A 82 -3.46 3.98 -9.29
C LYS A 82 -3.72 2.91 -10.33
N PHE A 83 -4.69 3.21 -11.18
CA PHE A 83 -5.03 2.46 -12.36
C PHE A 83 -4.24 3.01 -13.54
N THR A 84 -3.40 2.17 -14.16
CA THR A 84 -2.64 2.55 -15.36
C THR A 84 -2.87 1.55 -16.47
N VAL A 85 -3.29 2.06 -17.63
CA VAL A 85 -3.42 1.28 -18.86
C VAL A 85 -2.63 2.00 -19.96
N SER A 86 -1.69 1.28 -20.55
CA SER A 86 -0.88 1.75 -21.68
C SER A 86 -1.28 1.00 -22.92
N VAL A 87 -1.55 1.71 -24.02
CA VAL A 87 -1.95 1.04 -25.25
C VAL A 87 -1.33 1.62 -26.52
N ASN A 88 -0.93 0.72 -27.41
CA ASN A 88 -0.57 1.05 -28.79
C ASN A 88 -1.84 1.23 -29.63
N VAL A 89 -1.93 2.36 -30.33
CA VAL A 89 -3.07 2.73 -31.16
C VAL A 89 -2.58 3.03 -32.57
N ALA A 90 -3.37 2.66 -33.58
CA ALA A 90 -3.02 2.94 -34.97
C ALA A 90 -3.10 4.45 -35.26
N ALA A 91 -2.32 4.94 -36.23
CA ALA A 91 -2.39 6.34 -36.64
C ALA A 91 -3.82 6.71 -37.11
N GLY A 92 -4.34 7.85 -36.66
CA GLY A 92 -5.70 8.31 -36.98
C GLY A 92 -6.84 7.60 -36.26
N SER A 93 -6.55 6.58 -35.42
CA SER A 93 -7.59 5.88 -34.64
C SER A 93 -8.08 6.69 -33.45
N LYS A 94 -9.32 6.45 -33.04
CA LYS A 94 -9.92 7.03 -31.82
C LYS A 94 -10.05 5.93 -30.78
N VAL A 95 -9.51 6.20 -29.58
CA VAL A 95 -9.65 5.31 -28.42
C VAL A 95 -10.37 6.02 -27.30
N THR A 96 -11.38 5.35 -26.75
CA THR A 96 -12.10 5.77 -25.55
C THR A 96 -11.78 4.79 -24.43
N PHE A 97 -11.37 5.34 -23.29
CA PHE A 97 -11.22 4.61 -22.03
C PHE A 97 -12.35 5.02 -21.12
N GLU A 98 -13.04 4.03 -20.58
CA GLU A 98 -14.07 4.21 -19.57
C GLU A 98 -13.68 3.37 -18.36
N LEU A 99 -13.89 3.91 -17.16
CA LEU A 99 -13.64 3.23 -15.90
C LEU A 99 -14.79 3.58 -14.96
N ALA A 100 -15.62 2.58 -14.68
CA ALA A 100 -16.67 2.69 -13.67
C ALA A 100 -16.20 1.99 -12.40
N TYR A 101 -16.45 2.63 -11.27
CA TYR A 101 -16.23 2.04 -9.95
C TYR A 101 -17.36 2.47 -9.03
N GLU A 102 -17.57 1.68 -7.99
CA GLU A 102 -18.50 1.98 -6.91
C GLU A 102 -17.70 2.17 -5.62
N GLU A 103 -18.25 2.91 -4.67
CA GLU A 103 -17.78 2.94 -3.29
C GLU A 103 -18.97 3.15 -2.33
N LEU A 104 -18.92 2.56 -1.14
CA LEU A 104 -19.82 2.95 -0.05
C LEU A 104 -19.17 4.11 0.70
N LEU A 105 -19.75 5.30 0.55
CA LEU A 105 -19.34 6.47 1.30
C LEU A 105 -19.57 6.22 2.79
N LYS A 106 -18.53 6.43 3.59
CA LYS A 106 -18.63 6.34 5.05
C LYS A 106 -18.70 7.74 5.63
N ARG A 107 -19.65 7.94 6.53
CA ARG A 107 -19.79 9.21 7.25
C ARG A 107 -18.72 9.32 8.33
N HIS A 108 -17.94 10.39 8.27
CA HIS A 108 -16.91 10.71 9.26
C HIS A 108 -17.01 12.19 9.61
N ASN A 109 -16.90 12.53 10.89
CA ASN A 109 -17.02 13.91 11.40
C ASN A 109 -18.24 14.65 10.85
N GLY A 110 -19.37 13.94 10.74
CA GLY A 110 -20.65 14.51 10.34
C GLY A 110 -20.80 14.79 8.84
N LYS A 111 -19.94 14.24 7.99
CA LYS A 111 -20.00 14.43 6.53
C LYS A 111 -19.59 13.17 5.77
N TYR A 112 -20.12 13.03 4.56
CA TYR A 112 -19.61 12.14 3.53
C TYR A 112 -18.60 12.90 2.68
N GLU A 113 -17.55 12.21 2.24
CA GLU A 113 -16.48 12.78 1.42
C GLU A 113 -16.29 11.92 0.16
N MET A 114 -16.49 12.53 -1.01
CA MET A 114 -16.06 11.97 -2.29
C MET A 114 -14.74 12.60 -2.67
N TYR A 115 -13.70 11.79 -2.88
CA TYR A 115 -12.35 12.25 -3.12
C TYR A 115 -11.86 11.84 -4.52
N LEU A 116 -11.42 12.80 -5.32
CA LEU A 116 -10.91 12.59 -6.67
C LEU A 116 -9.52 13.20 -6.83
N LYS A 117 -8.56 12.41 -7.33
CA LYS A 117 -7.23 12.91 -7.69
C LYS A 117 -7.23 13.34 -9.16
N VAL A 118 -7.02 14.63 -9.40
CA VAL A 118 -7.02 15.22 -10.74
C VAL A 118 -5.59 15.50 -11.17
N GLN A 119 -5.14 14.79 -12.22
CA GLN A 119 -3.81 15.01 -12.81
C GLN A 119 -3.76 14.61 -14.29
N PRO A 120 -4.53 15.28 -15.19
CA PRO A 120 -4.30 15.13 -16.62
C PRO A 120 -2.88 15.57 -16.99
N LYS A 121 -2.14 14.71 -17.69
CA LYS A 121 -0.75 14.99 -18.13
C LYS A 121 -0.65 16.00 -19.29
N GLN A 122 -1.79 16.50 -19.77
CA GLN A 122 -1.91 17.41 -20.91
C GLN A 122 -3.18 18.26 -20.75
N LEU A 123 -3.29 19.34 -21.52
CA LEU A 123 -4.53 20.10 -21.62
C LEU A 123 -5.65 19.25 -22.24
N VAL A 124 -6.85 19.32 -21.67
CA VAL A 124 -8.00 18.51 -22.08
C VAL A 124 -9.07 19.42 -22.68
N LYS A 125 -9.40 19.23 -23.97
CA LYS A 125 -10.37 20.08 -24.68
C LYS A 125 -11.74 20.16 -24.00
N HIS A 126 -12.19 19.02 -23.45
CA HIS A 126 -13.46 18.88 -22.76
C HIS A 126 -13.22 18.18 -21.43
N PHE A 127 -12.77 18.94 -20.43
CA PHE A 127 -12.63 18.44 -19.06
C PHE A 127 -13.92 18.71 -18.29
N GLU A 128 -14.44 17.67 -17.64
CA GLU A 128 -15.66 17.76 -16.85
C GLU A 128 -15.55 16.84 -15.63
N ILE A 129 -15.90 17.37 -14.46
CA ILE A 129 -16.27 16.57 -13.28
C ILE A 129 -17.71 16.94 -12.97
N THR A 130 -18.59 15.95 -12.93
CA THR A 130 -19.99 16.12 -12.58
C THR A 130 -20.37 15.09 -11.53
N ALA A 131 -21.03 15.54 -10.47
CA ALA A 131 -21.57 14.68 -9.42
C ALA A 131 -23.05 14.98 -9.22
N ASP A 132 -23.87 13.97 -9.41
CA ASP A 132 -25.30 13.99 -9.16
C ASP A 132 -25.58 13.19 -7.88
N ILE A 133 -26.02 13.88 -6.83
CA ILE A 133 -26.26 13.31 -5.50
C ILE A 133 -27.76 13.18 -5.30
N PHE A 134 -28.21 12.01 -4.86
CA PHE A 134 -29.60 11.78 -4.52
C PHE A 134 -29.75 11.12 -3.15
N GLU A 135 -30.46 11.78 -2.25
CA GLU A 135 -30.62 11.33 -0.86
C GLU A 135 -32.10 11.33 -0.43
N PRO A 136 -32.70 10.17 -0.10
CA PRO A 136 -34.11 10.07 0.29
C PRO A 136 -34.50 10.97 1.46
N GLN A 137 -33.57 11.19 2.40
CA GLN A 137 -33.77 12.06 3.57
C GLN A 137 -33.67 13.56 3.24
N GLY A 138 -33.12 13.91 2.07
CA GLY A 138 -32.80 15.30 1.72
C GLY A 138 -31.35 15.66 2.08
N ILE A 139 -30.76 16.55 1.29
CA ILE A 139 -29.40 17.05 1.47
C ILE A 139 -29.45 18.28 2.37
N ARG A 140 -28.65 18.25 3.44
CA ARG A 140 -28.52 19.34 4.42
C ARG A 140 -27.46 20.35 4.00
N THR A 141 -26.31 19.85 3.57
CA THR A 141 -25.14 20.64 3.16
C THR A 141 -24.48 19.99 1.96
N LEU A 142 -23.96 20.78 1.04
CA LEU A 142 -23.16 20.34 -0.10
C LEU A 142 -22.06 21.35 -0.37
N ASP A 143 -20.82 20.88 -0.42
CA ASP A 143 -19.66 21.68 -0.76
C ASP A 143 -18.70 20.94 -1.70
N ALA A 144 -17.86 21.70 -2.40
CA ALA A 144 -16.83 21.19 -3.28
C ALA A 144 -15.60 22.10 -3.24
N GLU A 145 -14.44 21.49 -3.01
CA GLU A 145 -13.15 22.16 -2.90
C GLU A 145 -12.14 21.49 -3.82
N ALA A 146 -11.15 22.26 -4.29
CA ALA A 146 -10.05 21.68 -5.02
C ALA A 146 -8.72 22.41 -4.78
N SER A 147 -7.67 21.64 -4.52
CA SER A 147 -6.38 22.15 -4.04
C SER A 147 -5.61 22.96 -5.08
N PHE A 148 -6.00 22.86 -6.36
CA PHE A 148 -5.35 23.50 -7.50
C PHE A 148 -6.14 24.69 -8.06
N ILE A 149 -7.27 25.04 -7.45
CA ILE A 149 -8.12 26.14 -7.91
C ILE A 149 -7.79 27.41 -7.11
N THR A 150 -7.54 28.53 -7.81
CA THR A 150 -7.46 29.87 -7.20
C THR A 150 -8.85 30.48 -7.03
N ASN A 151 -9.04 31.48 -6.15
CA ASN A 151 -10.35 32.12 -5.92
C ASN A 151 -11.05 32.61 -7.21
N ASP A 152 -10.27 33.05 -8.22
CA ASP A 152 -10.80 33.50 -9.51
C ASP A 152 -11.33 32.37 -10.41
N LEU A 153 -10.73 31.16 -10.31
CA LEU A 153 -11.18 29.96 -11.03
C LEU A 153 -12.39 29.30 -10.35
N LEU A 154 -12.50 29.37 -9.01
CA LEU A 154 -13.63 28.83 -8.24
C LEU A 154 -14.96 29.46 -8.66
N SER A 155 -14.95 30.75 -9.02
CA SER A 155 -16.16 31.53 -9.25
C SER A 155 -16.79 31.34 -10.64
N SER A 156 -16.02 30.84 -11.62
CA SER A 156 -16.45 30.76 -13.02
C SER A 156 -16.51 29.34 -13.61
N ALA A 157 -15.75 28.38 -13.07
CA ALA A 157 -15.69 27.02 -13.60
C ALA A 157 -16.37 25.96 -12.71
N LEU A 158 -16.58 26.26 -11.42
CA LEU A 158 -17.22 25.36 -10.46
C LEU A 158 -18.63 25.87 -10.12
N THR A 159 -19.62 25.01 -10.29
CA THR A 159 -21.01 25.26 -9.91
C THR A 159 -21.45 24.19 -8.93
N LYS A 160 -22.14 24.61 -7.86
CA LYS A 160 -22.71 23.73 -6.85
C LYS A 160 -24.14 24.18 -6.54
N SER A 161 -25.07 23.24 -6.52
CA SER A 161 -26.47 23.53 -6.19
C SER A 161 -27.11 22.28 -5.57
N PHE A 162 -28.02 22.47 -4.63
CA PHE A 162 -28.83 21.38 -4.12
C PHE A 162 -30.22 21.90 -3.76
N SER A 163 -31.22 21.02 -3.87
CA SER A 163 -32.61 21.31 -3.52
C SER A 163 -33.31 20.03 -3.08
N GLY A 164 -33.80 20.04 -1.84
CA GLY A 164 -34.46 18.88 -1.24
C GLY A 164 -33.56 17.64 -1.30
N LYS A 165 -33.95 16.66 -2.11
CA LYS A 165 -33.29 15.35 -2.22
C LYS A 165 -32.19 15.29 -3.28
N LYS A 166 -31.97 16.36 -4.07
CA LYS A 166 -31.05 16.35 -5.22
C LYS A 166 -29.92 17.37 -5.01
N GLY A 167 -28.69 16.95 -5.28
CA GLY A 167 -27.50 17.78 -5.30
C GLY A 167 -26.79 17.64 -6.63
N HIS A 168 -26.17 18.72 -7.09
CA HIS A 168 -25.42 18.75 -8.33
C HIS A 168 -24.15 19.59 -8.15
N VAL A 169 -23.01 19.00 -8.48
CA VAL A 169 -21.72 19.68 -8.58
C VAL A 169 -21.22 19.51 -10.01
N SER A 170 -20.81 20.62 -10.66
CA SER A 170 -20.20 20.57 -11.98
C SER A 170 -18.98 21.48 -12.05
N PHE A 171 -17.85 20.92 -12.47
CA PHE A 171 -16.60 21.61 -12.71
C PHE A 171 -16.17 21.45 -14.17
N LYS A 172 -16.19 22.56 -14.92
CA LYS A 172 -16.00 22.60 -16.39
C LYS A 172 -15.02 23.70 -16.81
N PRO A 173 -13.71 23.55 -16.55
CA PRO A 173 -12.73 24.55 -16.92
C PRO A 173 -12.47 24.54 -18.44
N SER A 174 -12.48 25.74 -19.05
CA SER A 174 -12.01 25.96 -20.41
C SER A 174 -10.51 25.66 -20.57
N LEU A 175 -10.05 25.51 -21.81
CA LEU A 175 -8.61 25.30 -22.08
C LEU A 175 -7.72 26.41 -21.52
N GLU A 176 -8.18 27.67 -21.53
CA GLU A 176 -7.43 28.79 -20.98
C GLU A 176 -7.34 28.71 -19.45
N GLN A 177 -8.45 28.35 -18.80
CA GLN A 177 -8.52 28.13 -17.35
C GLN A 177 -7.69 26.93 -16.87
N GLN A 178 -7.36 25.99 -17.76
CA GLN A 178 -6.49 24.85 -17.44
C GLN A 178 -5.00 25.20 -17.51
N ARG A 179 -4.59 26.28 -18.18
CA ARG A 179 -3.16 26.58 -18.40
C ARG A 179 -2.50 27.12 -17.14
N SER A 180 -1.31 26.62 -16.82
CA SER A 180 -0.50 27.15 -15.71
C SER A 180 -0.01 28.59 -15.92
N CYS A 181 0.15 29.01 -17.18
CA CYS A 181 0.46 30.38 -17.56
C CYS A 181 -0.14 30.70 -18.95
N PRO A 182 -0.29 31.99 -19.34
CA PRO A 182 -0.97 32.38 -20.58
C PRO A 182 -0.44 31.71 -21.86
N THR A 183 0.83 31.35 -21.90
CA THR A 183 1.49 30.74 -23.07
C THR A 183 1.94 29.29 -22.85
N CYS A 184 1.79 28.76 -21.63
CA CYS A 184 2.29 27.43 -21.26
C CYS A 184 1.42 26.31 -21.84
N THR A 185 2.03 25.18 -22.18
CA THR A 185 1.32 23.96 -22.62
C THR A 185 0.95 23.04 -21.46
N ASP A 186 1.48 23.32 -20.26
CA ASP A 186 1.22 22.55 -19.06
C ASP A 186 -0.14 22.89 -18.42
N SER A 187 -0.75 21.88 -17.81
CA SER A 187 -2.02 22.01 -17.09
C SER A 187 -1.80 22.29 -15.61
N LEU A 188 -2.54 23.25 -15.05
CA LEU A 188 -2.60 23.51 -13.60
C LEU A 188 -3.48 22.50 -12.85
N LEU A 189 -4.25 21.66 -13.56
CA LEU A 189 -5.11 20.64 -12.96
C LEU A 189 -4.25 19.51 -12.37
N LYS A 190 -3.66 19.78 -11.20
CA LYS A 190 -2.78 18.85 -10.49
C LYS A 190 -3.02 18.93 -9.00
N GLY A 191 -3.86 18.05 -8.49
CA GLY A 191 -4.13 17.96 -7.06
C GLY A 191 -5.44 17.25 -6.78
N ASP A 192 -6.12 17.70 -5.72
CA ASP A 192 -7.23 16.99 -5.12
C ASP A 192 -8.52 17.76 -5.39
N PHE A 193 -9.59 17.04 -5.70
CA PHE A 193 -10.95 17.56 -5.86
C PHE A 193 -11.85 16.79 -4.90
N ILE A 194 -12.45 17.50 -3.94
CA ILE A 194 -13.16 16.91 -2.81
C ILE A 194 -14.58 17.46 -2.79
N ILE A 195 -15.57 16.57 -2.82
CA ILE A 195 -16.97 16.94 -2.63
C ILE A 195 -17.38 16.44 -1.24
N THR A 196 -17.94 17.32 -0.43
CA THR A 196 -18.46 16.96 0.90
C THR A 196 -19.94 17.27 0.99
N TYR A 197 -20.71 16.37 1.61
CA TYR A 197 -22.13 16.61 1.86
C TYR A 197 -22.60 15.88 3.12
N ASP A 198 -23.77 16.23 3.61
CA ASP A 198 -24.47 15.48 4.65
C ASP A 198 -25.98 15.55 4.40
N VAL A 199 -26.72 14.62 5.00
CA VAL A 199 -28.17 14.49 4.83
C VAL A 199 -28.92 15.11 6.00
N ASN A 200 -30.22 15.35 5.82
CA ASN A 200 -31.10 15.73 6.92
C ASN A 200 -31.29 14.52 7.87
N ARG A 201 -31.26 14.78 9.17
CA ARG A 201 -31.29 13.76 10.22
C ARG A 201 -32.42 13.99 11.23
N GLU A 202 -33.58 14.47 10.73
CA GLU A 202 -34.76 14.67 11.58
C GLU A 202 -35.25 13.35 12.19
N SER A 203 -35.15 12.24 11.44
CA SER A 203 -35.29 10.88 11.99
C SER A 203 -33.91 10.29 12.32
N PRO A 204 -33.74 9.62 13.48
CA PRO A 204 -32.49 8.98 13.87
C PRO A 204 -32.14 7.73 13.03
N ALA A 205 -33.14 7.15 12.37
CA ALA A 205 -33.05 5.94 11.57
C ALA A 205 -33.67 6.15 10.19
N ASN A 206 -33.15 5.43 9.20
CA ASN A 206 -33.70 5.40 7.86
C ASN A 206 -33.55 4.00 7.26
N VAL A 207 -34.67 3.35 6.98
CA VAL A 207 -34.70 2.04 6.32
C VAL A 207 -35.18 2.21 4.89
N GLN A 208 -34.41 1.68 3.94
CA GLN A 208 -34.72 1.68 2.51
C GLN A 208 -34.82 0.23 2.04
N ILE A 209 -35.90 -0.08 1.32
CA ILE A 209 -36.23 -1.45 0.88
C ILE A 209 -36.51 -1.44 -0.61
N VAL A 210 -35.81 -2.29 -1.36
CA VAL A 210 -35.96 -2.45 -2.81
C VAL A 210 -35.64 -3.89 -3.20
N ASN A 211 -36.51 -4.51 -4.01
CA ASN A 211 -36.30 -5.84 -4.64
C ASN A 211 -35.96 -6.95 -3.62
N GLY A 212 -36.61 -6.94 -2.45
CA GLY A 212 -36.36 -7.95 -1.41
C GLY A 212 -35.06 -7.75 -0.63
N TYR A 213 -34.35 -6.64 -0.81
CA TYR A 213 -33.18 -6.23 -0.02
C TYR A 213 -33.47 -4.96 0.75
N PHE A 214 -32.80 -4.78 1.89
CA PHE A 214 -32.89 -3.54 2.65
C PHE A 214 -31.51 -3.05 3.12
N VAL A 215 -31.45 -1.74 3.35
CA VAL A 215 -30.37 -1.06 4.07
C VAL A 215 -30.98 -0.14 5.12
N HIS A 216 -30.38 -0.14 6.29
CA HIS A 216 -30.77 0.63 7.46
C HIS A 216 -29.59 1.51 7.87
N PHE A 217 -29.78 2.82 7.72
CA PHE A 217 -28.86 3.85 8.18
C PHE A 217 -29.31 4.35 9.56
N PHE A 218 -28.41 4.33 10.53
CA PHE A 218 -28.67 4.81 11.90
C PHE A 218 -27.60 5.81 12.32
N ALA A 219 -28.03 7.05 12.58
CA ALA A 219 -27.16 8.12 13.04
C ALA A 219 -27.96 9.20 13.81
N PRO A 220 -28.37 8.93 15.06
CA PRO A 220 -29.08 9.90 15.89
C PRO A 220 -28.22 11.14 16.17
N GLN A 221 -28.87 12.31 16.30
CA GLN A 221 -28.22 13.57 16.63
C GLN A 221 -28.68 14.10 18.00
N GLY A 222 -27.86 14.95 18.61
CA GLY A 222 -28.21 15.66 19.85
C GLY A 222 -28.23 14.81 21.12
N LEU A 223 -27.67 13.60 21.07
CA LEU A 223 -27.52 12.77 22.27
C LEU A 223 -26.39 13.31 23.17
N PRO A 224 -26.54 13.26 24.50
CA PRO A 224 -25.44 13.55 25.42
C PRO A 224 -24.28 12.57 25.20
N VAL A 225 -23.05 13.07 25.27
CA VAL A 225 -21.85 12.24 25.13
C VAL A 225 -21.69 11.36 26.37
N VAL A 226 -21.46 10.06 26.14
CA VAL A 226 -21.14 9.09 27.20
C VAL A 226 -19.73 9.39 27.72
N PRO A 227 -19.54 9.64 29.03
CA PRO A 227 -18.21 9.83 29.61
C PRO A 227 -17.30 8.63 29.32
N LYS A 228 -16.02 8.89 29.05
CA LYS A 228 -15.06 7.83 28.68
C LYS A 228 -13.90 7.71 29.68
N ASN A 229 -13.48 6.47 29.90
CA ASN A 229 -12.30 6.10 30.67
C ASN A 229 -11.21 5.66 29.68
N VAL A 230 -10.29 6.55 29.33
CA VAL A 230 -9.31 6.32 28.27
C VAL A 230 -7.91 6.04 28.83
N ILE A 231 -7.27 4.97 28.36
CA ILE A 231 -5.85 4.74 28.61
C ILE A 231 -5.08 4.84 27.31
N PHE A 232 -4.09 5.73 27.31
CA PHE A 232 -3.12 5.87 26.22
C PHE A 232 -1.89 5.02 26.52
N VAL A 233 -1.65 4.01 25.69
CA VAL A 233 -0.49 3.10 25.78
C VAL A 233 0.52 3.49 24.70
N ILE A 234 1.57 4.20 25.07
CA ILE A 234 2.47 4.89 24.13
C ILE A 234 3.85 4.25 24.15
N ASP A 235 4.29 3.82 22.97
CA ASP A 235 5.64 3.33 22.75
C ASP A 235 6.65 4.48 22.88
N VAL A 236 7.66 4.27 23.73
CA VAL A 236 8.77 5.20 23.93
C VAL A 236 10.10 4.52 23.65
N SER A 237 10.11 3.48 22.82
CA SER A 237 11.33 2.79 22.37
C SER A 237 12.24 3.71 21.57
N GLY A 238 13.51 3.31 21.42
CA GLY A 238 14.51 4.12 20.71
C GLY A 238 14.17 4.40 19.23
N SER A 239 13.30 3.61 18.60
CA SER A 239 12.86 3.82 17.21
C SER A 239 11.94 5.04 17.06
N MET A 240 11.25 5.44 18.13
CA MET A 240 10.37 6.62 18.15
C MET A 240 11.15 7.94 18.14
N ARG A 241 12.47 7.92 18.31
CA ARG A 241 13.31 9.12 18.44
C ARG A 241 13.13 10.09 17.26
N GLY A 242 13.09 11.39 17.59
CA GLY A 242 13.00 12.48 16.63
C GLY A 242 11.55 12.77 16.25
N ARG A 243 11.28 12.95 14.95
CA ARG A 243 10.00 13.46 14.46
C ARG A 243 8.78 12.64 14.92
N LYS A 244 8.89 11.31 15.02
CA LYS A 244 7.78 10.45 15.48
C LYS A 244 7.36 10.78 16.91
N MET A 245 8.32 10.89 17.83
CA MET A 245 8.04 11.27 19.22
C MET A 245 7.52 12.71 19.31
N ASP A 246 8.09 13.65 18.54
CA ASP A 246 7.62 15.04 18.53
C ASP A 246 6.16 15.13 18.07
N GLN A 247 5.81 14.47 16.96
CA GLN A 247 4.44 14.43 16.44
C GLN A 247 3.47 13.68 17.36
N THR A 248 3.95 12.64 18.04
CA THR A 248 3.16 11.92 19.06
C THR A 248 2.83 12.85 20.22
N LYS A 249 3.80 13.60 20.74
CA LYS A 249 3.58 14.57 21.81
C LYS A 249 2.63 15.67 21.38
N ASP A 250 2.81 16.24 20.18
CA ASP A 250 1.93 17.28 19.64
C ASP A 250 0.48 16.78 19.53
N ALA A 251 0.28 15.55 19.05
CA ALA A 251 -1.04 14.93 18.98
C ALA A 251 -1.64 14.72 20.37
N LEU A 252 -0.89 14.16 21.33
CA LEU A 252 -1.37 13.93 22.70
C LEU A 252 -1.71 15.25 23.42
N LEU A 253 -0.91 16.29 23.24
CA LEU A 253 -1.18 17.61 23.81
C LEU A 253 -2.46 18.21 23.25
N LYS A 254 -2.73 18.01 21.95
CA LYS A 254 -3.98 18.46 21.31
C LYS A 254 -5.17 17.63 21.79
N ILE A 255 -5.03 16.31 21.87
CA ILE A 255 -6.06 15.41 22.39
C ILE A 255 -6.48 15.82 23.81
N LEU A 256 -5.51 16.17 24.68
CA LEU A 256 -5.78 16.64 26.05
C LEU A 256 -6.58 17.95 26.11
N GLU A 257 -6.68 18.73 25.02
CA GLU A 257 -7.54 19.91 24.95
C GLU A 257 -9.01 19.55 24.68
N ASP A 258 -9.26 18.38 24.11
CA ASP A 258 -10.60 17.89 23.72
C ASP A 258 -11.20 16.91 24.73
N VAL A 259 -10.42 16.46 25.72
CA VAL A 259 -10.91 15.62 26.83
C VAL A 259 -11.86 16.43 27.72
N LYS A 260 -13.03 15.87 28.03
CA LYS A 260 -14.07 16.54 28.84
C LYS A 260 -13.84 16.28 30.32
N GLU A 261 -14.29 17.19 31.18
CA GLU A 261 -14.07 17.10 32.63
C GLU A 261 -14.69 15.84 33.28
N ASP A 262 -15.75 15.29 32.69
CA ASP A 262 -16.37 14.03 33.15
C ASP A 262 -15.60 12.76 32.71
N ASP A 263 -14.59 12.91 31.85
CA ASP A 263 -13.76 11.81 31.40
C ASP A 263 -12.68 11.45 32.43
N TYR A 264 -12.23 10.20 32.37
CA TYR A 264 -11.11 9.70 33.17
C TYR A 264 -9.99 9.25 32.25
N LEU A 265 -8.74 9.55 32.60
CA LEU A 265 -7.61 9.19 31.76
C LEU A 265 -6.38 8.73 32.53
N ASN A 266 -5.51 8.01 31.84
CA ASN A 266 -4.14 7.77 32.27
C ASN A 266 -3.22 7.48 31.07
N PHE A 267 -1.90 7.60 31.29
CA PHE A 267 -0.86 7.28 30.32
C PHE A 267 -0.01 6.10 30.81
N ILE A 268 0.26 5.18 29.90
CA ILE A 268 1.17 4.07 30.07
C ILE A 268 2.24 4.19 29.01
N LEU A 269 3.47 4.46 29.44
CA LEU A 269 4.63 4.49 28.55
C LEU A 269 5.30 3.14 28.62
N PHE A 270 5.68 2.61 27.46
CA PHE A 270 6.39 1.33 27.42
C PHE A 270 7.62 1.37 26.54
N SER A 271 8.65 0.70 27.03
CA SER A 271 9.84 0.37 26.27
C SER A 271 10.38 -0.98 26.70
N GLY A 272 11.58 -1.08 27.29
CA GLY A 272 12.01 -2.31 27.98
C GLY A 272 11.22 -2.58 29.28
N GLY A 273 10.66 -1.53 29.88
CA GLY A 273 9.78 -1.60 31.05
C GLY A 273 8.50 -0.81 30.84
N VAL A 274 7.61 -0.82 31.83
CA VAL A 274 6.31 -0.13 31.80
C VAL A 274 6.28 0.94 32.88
N THR A 275 6.00 2.18 32.48
CA THR A 275 5.88 3.33 33.39
C THR A 275 4.49 3.93 33.27
N THR A 276 3.83 4.20 34.40
CA THR A 276 2.51 4.83 34.44
C THR A 276 2.62 6.28 34.91
N TRP A 277 1.81 7.19 34.37
CA TRP A 277 1.77 8.58 34.86
C TRP A 277 1.21 8.68 36.28
N LYS A 278 0.07 8.02 36.51
CA LYS A 278 -0.57 7.86 37.83
C LYS A 278 -0.83 6.38 38.10
N ASP A 279 -0.98 5.99 39.36
CA ASP A 279 -1.25 4.59 39.73
C ASP A 279 -2.68 4.15 39.43
N THR A 280 -3.61 5.09 39.30
CA THR A 280 -5.02 4.86 38.98
C THR A 280 -5.50 5.86 37.92
N LEU A 281 -6.65 5.58 37.29
CA LEU A 281 -7.34 6.56 36.46
C LEU A 281 -7.63 7.83 37.27
N VAL A 282 -7.46 8.97 36.63
CA VAL A 282 -7.76 10.29 37.22
C VAL A 282 -8.79 11.02 36.36
N GLN A 283 -9.69 11.74 37.02
CA GLN A 283 -10.66 12.59 36.33
C GLN A 283 -9.94 13.74 35.62
N ALA A 284 -10.43 14.13 34.46
CA ALA A 284 -9.90 15.18 33.60
C ALA A 284 -10.17 16.61 34.11
N THR A 285 -9.93 16.88 35.39
CA THR A 285 -10.03 18.24 35.93
C THR A 285 -8.97 19.16 35.29
N PRO A 286 -9.18 20.48 35.24
CA PRO A 286 -8.20 21.42 34.69
C PRO A 286 -6.78 21.26 35.27
N GLU A 287 -6.67 20.95 36.56
CA GLU A 287 -5.40 20.69 37.25
C GLU A 287 -4.73 19.41 36.74
N ASN A 288 -5.50 18.31 36.68
CA ASN A 288 -4.99 17.03 36.19
C ASN A 288 -4.61 17.08 34.71
N ILE A 289 -5.35 17.82 33.89
CA ILE A 289 -5.00 18.06 32.48
C ILE A 289 -3.69 18.85 32.38
N GLN A 290 -3.48 19.86 33.23
CA GLN A 290 -2.21 20.58 33.23
C GLN A 290 -1.04 19.69 33.68
N GLU A 291 -1.24 18.82 34.67
CA GLU A 291 -0.23 17.82 35.06
C GLU A 291 0.05 16.80 33.95
N ALA A 292 -0.99 16.33 33.26
CA ALA A 292 -0.88 15.42 32.13
C ALA A 292 -0.07 16.05 30.99
N ARG A 293 -0.32 17.33 30.66
CA ARG A 293 0.45 18.07 29.65
C ARG A 293 1.94 18.14 30.02
N LYS A 294 2.25 18.43 31.29
CA LYS A 294 3.64 18.43 31.79
C LYS A 294 4.27 17.04 31.69
N PHE A 295 3.52 15.97 31.98
CA PHE A 295 3.99 14.60 31.81
C PHE A 295 4.31 14.29 30.34
N VAL A 296 3.38 14.59 29.42
CA VAL A 296 3.55 14.35 27.97
C VAL A 296 4.77 15.08 27.41
N MET A 297 4.97 16.36 27.76
CA MET A 297 6.13 17.13 27.30
C MET A 297 7.47 16.48 27.72
N ASN A 298 7.49 15.85 28.90
CA ASN A 298 8.67 15.22 29.49
C ASN A 298 8.89 13.76 29.07
N ILE A 299 8.04 13.18 28.22
CA ILE A 299 8.26 11.84 27.66
C ILE A 299 9.61 11.80 26.95
N ARG A 300 10.40 10.74 27.18
CA ARG A 300 11.71 10.54 26.53
C ARG A 300 11.76 9.16 25.89
N ASP A 301 12.29 9.07 24.68
CA ASP A 301 12.54 7.83 23.98
C ASP A 301 13.74 7.10 24.60
N GLN A 302 13.55 5.88 25.10
CA GLN A 302 14.61 5.03 25.66
C GLN A 302 14.22 3.55 25.58
N GLY A 303 15.18 2.70 25.18
CA GLY A 303 15.10 1.26 25.39
C GLY A 303 14.41 0.48 24.27
N MET A 304 13.92 -0.69 24.65
CA MET A 304 13.33 -1.73 23.78
C MET A 304 11.79 -1.60 23.76
N THR A 305 11.01 -2.68 23.52
CA THR A 305 9.56 -2.63 23.26
C THR A 305 8.81 -3.82 23.93
N ASN A 306 8.08 -3.55 25.01
CA ASN A 306 7.29 -4.52 25.79
C ASN A 306 5.79 -4.21 25.71
N ILE A 307 5.17 -4.63 24.60
CA ILE A 307 3.75 -4.38 24.29
C ILE A 307 2.83 -5.13 25.27
N ASN A 308 3.14 -6.39 25.57
CA ASN A 308 2.29 -7.26 26.37
C ASN A 308 2.00 -6.68 27.75
N ASP A 309 3.06 -6.35 28.51
CA ASP A 309 2.89 -5.91 29.88
C ASP A 309 2.27 -4.52 29.97
N ALA A 310 2.53 -3.67 28.97
CA ALA A 310 1.94 -2.34 28.86
C ALA A 310 0.43 -2.39 28.66
N LEU A 311 -0.04 -3.21 27.71
CA LEU A 311 -1.46 -3.43 27.48
C LEU A 311 -2.13 -4.06 28.70
N LEU A 312 -1.55 -5.12 29.27
CA LEU A 312 -2.10 -5.77 30.46
C LEU A 312 -2.21 -4.82 31.65
N ARG A 313 -1.22 -3.93 31.85
CA ARG A 313 -1.27 -2.91 32.90
C ARG A 313 -2.42 -1.93 32.69
N GLY A 314 -2.66 -1.47 31.47
CA GLY A 314 -3.77 -0.59 31.13
C GLY A 314 -5.12 -1.25 31.32
N ILE A 315 -5.28 -2.44 30.75
CA ILE A 315 -6.51 -3.22 30.85
C ILE A 315 -6.84 -3.52 32.32
N SER A 316 -5.85 -3.92 33.12
CA SER A 316 -6.01 -4.14 34.56
C SER A 316 -6.45 -2.87 35.29
N MET A 317 -5.90 -1.70 34.94
CA MET A 317 -6.28 -0.43 35.55
C MET A 317 -7.73 -0.05 35.24
N LEU A 318 -8.19 -0.24 34.00
CA LEU A 318 -9.59 0.00 33.61
C LEU A 318 -10.55 -0.97 34.32
N ASN A 319 -10.22 -2.27 34.34
CA ASN A 319 -11.03 -3.28 35.04
C ASN A 319 -11.15 -2.95 36.53
N LYS A 320 -10.02 -2.66 37.20
CA LYS A 320 -9.98 -2.32 38.62
C LYS A 320 -10.78 -1.05 38.93
N ALA A 321 -10.69 -0.02 38.09
CA ALA A 321 -11.44 1.22 38.31
C ALA A 321 -12.96 0.99 38.24
N ARG A 322 -13.42 0.10 37.36
CA ARG A 322 -14.83 -0.29 37.26
C ARG A 322 -15.27 -1.16 38.45
N GLU A 323 -14.47 -2.16 38.81
CA GLU A 323 -14.76 -3.06 39.94
C GLU A 323 -14.81 -2.33 41.29
N GLU A 324 -13.97 -1.30 41.44
CA GLU A 324 -13.88 -0.48 42.65
C GLU A 324 -14.77 0.79 42.60
N TYR A 325 -15.67 0.90 41.61
CA TYR A 325 -16.61 2.02 41.43
C TYR A 325 -15.93 3.41 41.44
N ARG A 326 -14.71 3.50 40.88
CA ARG A 326 -13.94 4.77 40.79
C ARG A 326 -14.24 5.58 39.54
N VAL A 327 -14.99 5.00 38.60
CA VAL A 327 -15.47 5.65 37.38
C VAL A 327 -16.99 5.56 37.34
N PRO A 328 -17.69 6.47 36.63
CA PRO A 328 -19.15 6.45 36.56
C PRO A 328 -19.68 5.13 35.98
N GLU A 329 -20.82 4.65 36.48
CA GLU A 329 -21.41 3.37 36.02
C GLU A 329 -21.79 3.43 34.52
N ARG A 330 -22.37 4.55 34.07
CA ARG A 330 -22.69 4.84 32.66
C ARG A 330 -21.53 5.51 31.93
N SER A 331 -20.33 4.98 32.08
CA SER A 331 -19.14 5.38 31.32
C SER A 331 -18.61 4.23 30.49
N THR A 332 -17.86 4.54 29.43
CA THR A 332 -17.22 3.53 28.59
C THR A 332 -15.71 3.55 28.69
N SER A 333 -15.10 2.38 28.80
CA SER A 333 -13.65 2.25 28.75
C SER A 333 -13.14 2.18 27.31
N ILE A 334 -11.94 2.71 27.05
CA ILE A 334 -11.26 2.66 25.75
C ILE A 334 -9.75 2.53 25.99
N VAL A 335 -9.08 1.64 25.23
CA VAL A 335 -7.61 1.60 25.17
C VAL A 335 -7.15 2.08 23.80
N ILE A 336 -6.25 3.05 23.76
CA ILE A 336 -5.59 3.52 22.53
C ILE A 336 -4.09 3.25 22.68
N MET A 337 -3.57 2.34 21.87
CA MET A 337 -2.15 2.00 21.85
C MET A 337 -1.49 2.60 20.60
N LEU A 338 -0.29 3.16 20.74
CA LEU A 338 0.55 3.64 19.65
C LEU A 338 1.93 2.96 19.71
N THR A 339 2.38 2.37 18.60
CA THR A 339 3.71 1.74 18.47
C THR A 339 4.28 1.90 17.07
N ASP A 340 5.60 1.97 16.95
CA ASP A 340 6.32 2.01 15.67
C ASP A 340 7.12 0.74 15.35
N GLY A 341 6.98 -0.30 16.18
CA GLY A 341 7.76 -1.53 16.08
C GLY A 341 7.08 -2.75 16.69
N ASP A 342 7.76 -3.89 16.59
CA ASP A 342 7.29 -5.17 17.12
C ASP A 342 7.73 -5.40 18.57
N ALA A 343 6.98 -6.23 19.31
CA ALA A 343 7.34 -6.64 20.67
C ALA A 343 8.68 -7.40 20.67
N ASN A 344 9.63 -6.98 21.50
CA ASN A 344 10.99 -7.54 21.55
C ASN A 344 11.51 -7.77 22.98
N VAL A 345 10.76 -7.35 24.01
CA VAL A 345 11.03 -7.60 25.43
C VAL A 345 9.76 -8.10 26.11
N GLY A 346 9.89 -9.02 27.06
CA GLY A 346 8.76 -9.71 27.68
C GLY A 346 8.23 -10.84 26.78
N GLU A 347 6.92 -11.03 26.76
CA GLU A 347 6.28 -11.91 25.77
C GLU A 347 6.25 -11.22 24.40
N SER A 348 6.89 -11.85 23.41
CA SER A 348 7.03 -11.32 22.05
C SER A 348 6.27 -12.12 21.00
N ARG A 349 5.66 -13.27 21.35
CA ARG A 349 4.92 -14.09 20.40
C ARG A 349 3.55 -13.46 20.10
N PRO A 350 3.26 -13.06 18.84
CA PRO A 350 2.02 -12.38 18.47
C PRO A 350 0.74 -13.06 18.98
N GLU A 351 0.63 -14.37 18.77
CA GLU A 351 -0.55 -15.17 19.16
C GLU A 351 -0.76 -15.18 20.68
N LYS A 352 0.32 -15.22 21.46
CA LYS A 352 0.21 -15.23 22.92
C LYS A 352 -0.17 -13.86 23.47
N ILE A 353 0.36 -12.78 22.89
CA ILE A 353 -0.02 -11.42 23.25
C ILE A 353 -1.50 -11.19 22.94
N GLN A 354 -1.96 -11.61 21.74
CA GLN A 354 -3.37 -11.55 21.35
C GLN A 354 -4.26 -12.29 22.36
N GLU A 355 -3.91 -13.52 22.71
CA GLU A 355 -4.64 -14.31 23.71
C GLU A 355 -4.68 -13.62 25.08
N ASN A 356 -3.54 -13.13 25.57
CA ASN A 356 -3.43 -12.45 26.86
C ASN A 356 -4.32 -11.20 26.91
N VAL A 357 -4.24 -10.36 25.86
CA VAL A 357 -5.02 -9.13 25.73
C VAL A 357 -6.52 -9.43 25.65
N ARG A 358 -6.91 -10.39 24.80
CA ARG A 358 -8.31 -10.82 24.65
C ARG A 358 -8.90 -11.32 25.97
N ASN A 359 -8.15 -12.15 26.70
CA ASN A 359 -8.59 -12.68 27.99
C ASN A 359 -8.69 -11.59 29.05
N ALA A 360 -7.78 -10.60 29.03
CA ALA A 360 -7.78 -9.50 29.98
C ALA A 360 -8.92 -8.49 29.73
N ILE A 361 -9.24 -8.20 28.46
CA ILE A 361 -10.35 -7.31 28.08
C ILE A 361 -11.70 -8.02 28.30
N GLY A 362 -11.81 -9.29 27.90
CA GLY A 362 -13.01 -10.10 28.07
C GLY A 362 -14.24 -9.50 27.37
N GLY A 363 -14.07 -8.84 26.22
CA GLY A 363 -15.15 -8.21 25.45
C GLY A 363 -15.74 -6.93 26.06
N LYS A 364 -15.17 -6.39 27.16
CA LYS A 364 -15.77 -5.25 27.89
C LYS A 364 -15.60 -3.88 27.23
N PHE A 365 -14.57 -3.69 26.40
CA PHE A 365 -14.25 -2.41 25.78
C PHE A 365 -13.32 -2.55 24.57
N PRO A 366 -13.30 -1.56 23.66
CA PRO A 366 -12.49 -1.58 22.45
C PRO A 366 -11.00 -1.34 22.72
N LEU A 367 -10.16 -2.03 21.94
CA LEU A 367 -8.74 -1.75 21.80
C LEU A 367 -8.44 -1.16 20.42
N TYR A 368 -7.98 0.08 20.40
CA TYR A 368 -7.53 0.75 19.19
C TYR A 368 -6.01 0.73 19.07
N ASN A 369 -5.51 0.22 17.94
CA ASN A 369 -4.07 0.09 17.71
C ASN A 369 -3.59 1.01 16.59
N LEU A 370 -2.71 1.94 16.93
CA LEU A 370 -2.11 2.90 16.00
C LEU A 370 -0.68 2.43 15.66
N GLY A 371 -0.48 2.00 14.41
CA GLY A 371 0.82 1.57 13.91
C GLY A 371 1.52 2.73 13.22
N PHE A 372 2.58 3.27 13.82
CA PHE A 372 3.33 4.40 13.29
C PHE A 372 4.46 3.93 12.36
N GLY A 373 4.31 4.21 11.07
CA GLY A 373 5.29 3.88 10.04
C GLY A 373 5.05 2.52 9.41
N ASN A 374 6.09 1.98 8.77
CA ASN A 374 6.03 0.72 8.01
C ASN A 374 6.85 -0.41 8.65
N ASN A 375 7.64 -0.13 9.69
CA ASN A 375 8.56 -1.07 10.31
C ASN A 375 7.91 -1.88 11.45
N LEU A 376 6.68 -2.34 11.25
CA LEU A 376 5.90 -3.08 12.26
C LEU A 376 4.98 -4.11 11.59
N ASN A 377 4.64 -5.16 12.33
CA ASN A 377 3.68 -6.16 11.93
C ASN A 377 2.25 -5.64 12.11
N TYR A 378 1.73 -4.98 11.07
CA TYR A 378 0.40 -4.37 11.14
C TYR A 378 -0.72 -5.41 11.17
N ASN A 379 -0.52 -6.57 10.56
CA ASN A 379 -1.49 -7.66 10.62
C ASN A 379 -1.67 -8.15 12.06
N PHE A 380 -0.61 -8.20 12.85
CA PHE A 380 -0.67 -8.50 14.28
C PHE A 380 -1.51 -7.47 15.04
N LEU A 381 -1.26 -6.17 14.81
CA LEU A 381 -2.02 -5.08 15.44
C LEU A 381 -3.49 -5.08 15.02
N GLU A 382 -3.76 -5.31 13.74
CA GLU A 382 -5.11 -5.34 13.18
C GLU A 382 -5.93 -6.48 13.75
N ARG A 383 -5.38 -7.70 13.75
CA ARG A 383 -6.05 -8.86 14.37
C ARG A 383 -6.34 -8.63 15.85
N MET A 384 -5.37 -8.12 16.60
CA MET A 384 -5.54 -7.85 18.04
C MET A 384 -6.65 -6.83 18.30
N ALA A 385 -6.76 -5.77 17.49
CA ALA A 385 -7.83 -4.79 17.62
C ALA A 385 -9.20 -5.39 17.27
N LEU A 386 -9.29 -6.15 16.16
CA LEU A 386 -10.52 -6.79 15.71
C LEU A 386 -11.07 -7.81 16.72
N GLU A 387 -10.20 -8.59 17.36
CA GLU A 387 -10.60 -9.53 18.42
C GLU A 387 -11.17 -8.85 19.67
N ASN A 388 -10.93 -7.54 19.82
CA ASN A 388 -11.32 -6.75 20.98
C ASN A 388 -12.21 -5.57 20.56
N HIS A 389 -13.11 -5.76 19.59
CA HIS A 389 -14.12 -4.79 19.15
C HIS A 389 -13.59 -3.41 18.73
N GLY A 390 -12.29 -3.28 18.46
CA GLY A 390 -11.66 -2.05 18.00
C GLY A 390 -11.19 -2.14 16.55
N LEU A 391 -10.35 -1.19 16.16
CA LEU A 391 -9.71 -1.15 14.85
C LEU A 391 -8.24 -0.77 14.96
N ALA A 392 -7.45 -1.20 13.99
CA ALA A 392 -6.09 -0.71 13.82
C ALA A 392 -6.02 0.37 12.74
N ARG A 393 -5.17 1.37 12.92
CA ARG A 393 -4.93 2.42 11.93
C ARG A 393 -3.44 2.63 11.73
N ARG A 394 -3.02 2.68 10.46
CA ARG A 394 -1.65 3.05 10.12
C ARG A 394 -1.51 4.57 10.15
N ILE A 395 -0.48 5.03 10.83
CA ILE A 395 -0.04 6.43 10.86
C ILE A 395 1.22 6.51 10.01
N TYR A 396 1.16 7.28 8.92
CA TYR A 396 2.27 7.36 7.97
C TYR A 396 3.31 8.38 8.45
N GLU A 397 4.60 8.01 8.37
CA GLU A 397 5.74 8.85 8.75
C GLU A 397 5.93 10.02 7.76
N ASP A 398 5.19 11.10 7.98
CA ASP A 398 5.19 12.28 7.13
C ASP A 398 4.93 13.53 7.96
N SER A 399 4.94 14.71 7.35
CA SER A 399 4.74 16.01 8.00
C SER A 399 3.40 16.14 8.75
N ASP A 400 2.37 15.39 8.36
CA ASP A 400 1.00 15.47 8.90
C ASP A 400 0.65 14.34 9.89
N ALA A 401 1.62 13.56 10.40
CA ALA A 401 1.33 12.43 11.28
C ALA A 401 0.59 12.83 12.58
N ASN A 402 0.87 14.03 13.10
CA ASN A 402 0.13 14.61 14.21
C ASN A 402 -1.36 14.81 13.87
N LEU A 403 -1.68 15.30 12.67
CA LEU A 403 -3.06 15.45 12.19
C LEU A 403 -3.74 14.09 11.97
N GLN A 404 -3.00 13.09 11.49
CA GLN A 404 -3.52 11.72 11.35
C GLN A 404 -3.93 11.12 12.70
N LEU A 405 -3.12 11.35 13.75
CA LEU A 405 -3.41 10.91 15.12
C LEU A 405 -4.61 11.66 15.72
N GLN A 406 -4.67 12.99 15.53
CA GLN A 406 -5.79 13.83 15.97
C GLN A 406 -7.10 13.41 15.29
N GLY A 407 -7.09 13.28 13.96
CA GLY A 407 -8.27 12.84 13.21
C GLY A 407 -8.75 11.44 13.58
N PHE A 408 -7.83 10.53 13.93
CA PHE A 408 -8.23 9.25 14.51
C PHE A 408 -8.93 9.42 15.86
N TYR A 409 -8.37 10.24 16.76
CA TYR A 409 -8.97 10.46 18.06
C TYR A 409 -10.36 11.09 17.94
N GLU A 410 -10.53 12.10 17.08
CA GLU A 410 -11.83 12.75 16.81
C GLU A 410 -12.92 11.73 16.43
N GLU A 411 -12.59 10.70 15.64
CA GLU A 411 -13.53 9.64 15.25
C GLU A 411 -14.02 8.80 16.44
N VAL A 412 -13.23 8.66 17.50
CA VAL A 412 -13.54 7.81 18.67
C VAL A 412 -13.72 8.60 19.97
N ALA A 413 -13.60 9.92 19.93
CA ALA A 413 -13.55 10.78 21.12
C ALA A 413 -14.93 10.96 21.78
N ASN A 414 -16.01 10.91 21.01
CA ASN A 414 -17.35 11.26 21.46
C ASN A 414 -18.33 10.09 21.27
N PRO A 415 -18.27 9.03 22.09
CA PRO A 415 -19.27 7.98 22.07
C PRO A 415 -20.63 8.54 22.54
N LEU A 416 -21.69 8.29 21.78
CA LEU A 416 -23.05 8.71 22.10
C LEU A 416 -23.91 7.56 22.63
N LEU A 417 -23.64 6.34 22.16
CA LEU A 417 -24.27 5.11 22.65
C LEU A 417 -23.24 4.00 22.79
N THR A 418 -23.44 3.11 23.75
CA THR A 418 -22.72 1.83 23.85
C THR A 418 -23.66 0.64 23.66
N ASP A 419 -23.10 -0.51 23.30
CA ASP A 419 -23.81 -1.79 23.15
C ASP A 419 -25.06 -1.65 22.24
N VAL A 420 -24.85 -1.07 21.06
CA VAL A 420 -25.90 -0.81 20.10
C VAL A 420 -26.30 -2.12 19.43
N GLU A 421 -27.56 -2.51 19.59
CA GLU A 421 -28.16 -3.69 18.96
C GLU A 421 -29.28 -3.26 18.02
N VAL A 422 -29.21 -3.73 16.78
CA VAL A 422 -30.21 -3.49 15.74
C VAL A 422 -31.01 -4.77 15.53
N GLU A 423 -32.25 -4.76 15.99
CA GLU A 423 -33.17 -5.90 15.98
C GLU A 423 -34.13 -5.83 14.80
N TYR A 424 -34.29 -6.98 14.13
CA TYR A 424 -35.22 -7.18 13.02
C TYR A 424 -36.14 -8.37 13.30
N PRO A 425 -37.36 -8.41 12.72
CA PRO A 425 -38.26 -9.55 12.84
C PRO A 425 -37.62 -10.83 12.29
N LYS A 426 -37.39 -11.83 13.13
CA LYS A 426 -36.66 -13.07 12.78
C LYS A 426 -37.21 -13.81 11.56
N ASN A 427 -38.53 -13.80 11.38
CA ASN A 427 -39.19 -14.49 10.27
C ASN A 427 -39.12 -13.69 8.94
N ALA A 428 -38.60 -12.46 8.97
CA ALA A 428 -38.53 -11.58 7.82
C ALA A 428 -37.18 -11.58 7.10
N ILE A 429 -36.11 -12.08 7.73
CA ILE A 429 -34.73 -11.91 7.26
C ILE A 429 -34.11 -13.26 6.88
N LEU A 430 -33.58 -13.38 5.67
CA LEU A 430 -32.77 -14.53 5.21
C LEU A 430 -31.30 -14.34 5.53
N ASP A 431 -30.77 -13.15 5.24
CA ASP A 431 -29.36 -12.81 5.43
C ASP A 431 -29.25 -11.42 6.04
N LEU A 432 -28.30 -11.24 6.97
CA LEU A 432 -28.08 -9.99 7.67
C LEU A 432 -26.59 -9.73 7.85
N THR A 433 -26.18 -8.49 7.66
CA THR A 433 -24.84 -8.03 8.04
C THR A 433 -24.74 -7.89 9.57
N ARG A 434 -23.56 -7.51 10.09
CA ARG A 434 -23.38 -7.14 11.50
C ARG A 434 -24.50 -6.19 11.94
N ASN A 435 -25.11 -6.51 13.08
CA ASN A 435 -26.22 -5.77 13.67
C ASN A 435 -25.98 -5.43 15.15
N SER A 436 -24.79 -5.70 15.67
CA SER A 436 -24.37 -5.33 17.03
C SER A 436 -23.05 -4.58 16.97
N TYR A 437 -22.97 -3.45 17.67
CA TYR A 437 -21.85 -2.52 17.66
C TYR A 437 -21.55 -2.05 19.08
N GLN A 438 -20.28 -2.10 19.49
CA GLN A 438 -19.88 -1.70 20.84
C GLN A 438 -20.12 -0.21 21.11
N HIS A 439 -19.96 0.62 20.09
CA HIS A 439 -20.07 2.08 20.17
C HIS A 439 -20.75 2.66 18.94
N PHE A 440 -21.52 3.73 19.17
CA PHE A 440 -21.88 4.70 18.14
C PHE A 440 -21.25 6.05 18.51
N TYR A 441 -20.44 6.60 17.61
CA TYR A 441 -19.71 7.85 17.83
C TYR A 441 -20.39 9.04 17.15
N ASP A 442 -20.27 10.22 17.74
CA ASP A 442 -20.76 11.45 17.13
C ASP A 442 -20.12 11.68 15.75
N GLY A 443 -20.92 12.14 14.80
CA GLY A 443 -20.49 12.31 13.41
C GLY A 443 -20.26 11.01 12.62
N SER A 444 -20.44 9.82 13.21
CA SER A 444 -20.40 8.53 12.52
C SER A 444 -21.78 8.09 12.01
N GLU A 445 -21.86 6.87 11.47
CA GLU A 445 -23.09 6.23 11.03
C GLU A 445 -22.95 4.70 11.15
N ILE A 446 -24.02 4.05 11.62
CA ILE A 446 -24.18 2.59 11.55
C ILE A 446 -24.98 2.26 10.29
N VAL A 447 -24.48 1.30 9.51
CA VAL A 447 -25.15 0.80 8.31
C VAL A 447 -25.31 -0.70 8.43
N VAL A 448 -26.56 -1.16 8.40
CA VAL A 448 -26.92 -2.58 8.41
C VAL A 448 -27.70 -2.90 7.14
N ALA A 449 -27.38 -4.01 6.48
CA ALA A 449 -28.08 -4.45 5.29
C ALA A 449 -28.52 -5.91 5.42
N GLY A 450 -29.55 -6.28 4.67
CA GLY A 450 -30.03 -7.66 4.67
C GLY A 450 -30.94 -7.99 3.50
N ARG A 451 -31.26 -9.29 3.42
CA ARG A 451 -32.17 -9.87 2.43
C ARG A 451 -33.44 -10.37 3.12
N LEU A 452 -34.59 -10.01 2.57
CA LEU A 452 -35.90 -10.36 3.11
C LEU A 452 -36.35 -11.77 2.66
N ALA A 453 -37.14 -12.45 3.49
CA ALA A 453 -37.64 -13.81 3.25
C ALA A 453 -38.90 -13.88 2.38
N ALA A 454 -39.70 -12.81 2.34
CA ALA A 454 -40.94 -12.74 1.56
C ALA A 454 -41.09 -11.36 0.92
N GLU A 455 -41.49 -11.33 -0.35
CA GLU A 455 -41.82 -10.09 -1.08
C GLU A 455 -43.16 -9.47 -0.61
N ASP A 456 -44.00 -10.23 0.11
CA ASP A 456 -45.35 -9.84 0.52
C ASP A 456 -45.45 -9.22 1.94
N MET A 457 -44.37 -8.63 2.46
CA MET A 457 -44.45 -7.88 3.72
C MET A 457 -45.03 -6.49 3.48
N ASN A 458 -46.16 -6.16 4.12
CA ASN A 458 -46.74 -4.81 4.04
C ASN A 458 -45.97 -3.80 4.91
N SER A 459 -45.42 -4.24 6.05
CA SER A 459 -44.73 -3.38 7.01
C SER A 459 -43.42 -4.04 7.48
N PHE A 460 -42.36 -3.25 7.56
CA PHE A 460 -41.07 -3.65 8.09
C PHE A 460 -40.72 -2.81 9.31
N LYS A 461 -40.43 -3.46 10.44
CA LYS A 461 -40.06 -2.81 11.70
C LYS A 461 -38.60 -3.06 12.01
N ALA A 462 -37.86 -2.04 12.41
CA ALA A 462 -36.50 -2.17 12.93
C ALA A 462 -36.40 -1.42 14.27
N ASP A 463 -35.87 -2.10 15.28
CA ASP A 463 -35.64 -1.50 16.61
C ASP A 463 -34.13 -1.36 16.84
N VAL A 464 -33.65 -0.18 17.20
CA VAL A 464 -32.26 0.07 17.60
C VAL A 464 -32.21 0.36 19.08
N LYS A 465 -31.52 -0.48 19.84
CA LYS A 465 -31.35 -0.36 21.30
C LYS A 465 -29.89 -0.01 21.61
N GLY A 466 -29.67 0.73 22.69
CA GLY A 466 -28.32 1.01 23.18
C GLY A 466 -28.34 1.77 24.51
N HIS A 467 -27.19 1.82 25.18
CA HIS A 467 -27.02 2.53 26.45
C HIS A 467 -26.51 3.94 26.19
N GLY A 468 -27.30 4.95 26.57
CA GLY A 468 -26.88 6.35 26.56
C GLY A 468 -26.30 6.79 27.92
N ALA A 469 -25.77 8.01 27.94
CA ALA A 469 -25.12 8.59 29.12
C ALA A 469 -26.06 8.68 30.35
N ILE A 470 -27.37 8.87 30.12
CA ILE A 470 -28.38 9.10 31.16
C ILE A 470 -29.28 7.87 31.34
N ASN A 471 -29.75 7.30 30.24
CA ASN A 471 -30.73 6.23 30.19
C ASN A 471 -30.49 5.31 28.99
N ASP A 472 -31.15 4.16 29.01
CA ASP A 472 -31.18 3.26 27.87
C ASP A 472 -32.17 3.80 26.85
N LEU A 473 -31.79 3.71 25.57
CA LEU A 473 -32.53 4.31 24.47
C LEU A 473 -32.98 3.22 23.51
N THR A 474 -34.18 3.41 22.96
CA THR A 474 -34.74 2.57 21.90
C THR A 474 -35.31 3.47 20.82
N PHE A 475 -34.88 3.25 19.59
CA PHE A 475 -35.36 3.93 18.40
C PHE A 475 -36.09 2.91 17.55
N THR A 476 -37.36 3.17 17.24
CA THR A 476 -38.18 2.29 16.42
C THR A 476 -38.46 2.97 15.10
N GLU A 477 -38.14 2.27 14.01
CA GLU A 477 -38.48 2.67 12.65
C GLU A 477 -39.48 1.67 12.06
N GLU A 478 -40.59 2.18 11.52
CA GLU A 478 -41.60 1.39 10.83
C GLU A 478 -41.75 1.90 9.40
N VAL A 479 -41.58 1.01 8.43
CA VAL A 479 -41.63 1.32 7.00
C VAL A 479 -42.76 0.57 6.33
N ASP A 480 -43.62 1.30 5.60
CA ASP A 480 -44.52 0.71 4.61
C ASP A 480 -43.70 0.32 3.38
N VAL A 481 -43.55 -1.00 3.19
CA VAL A 481 -42.69 -1.56 2.15
C VAL A 481 -43.20 -1.18 0.75
N LYS A 482 -44.53 -1.14 0.56
CA LYS A 482 -45.15 -0.90 -0.75
C LYS A 482 -45.05 0.56 -1.16
N GLU A 483 -45.23 1.47 -0.21
CA GLU A 483 -45.04 2.90 -0.46
C GLU A 483 -43.58 3.21 -0.79
N MET A 484 -42.65 2.64 -0.02
CA MET A 484 -41.20 2.82 -0.23
C MET A 484 -40.75 2.24 -1.57
N GLU A 485 -41.14 1.00 -1.88
CA GLU A 485 -40.81 0.38 -3.17
C GLU A 485 -41.35 1.19 -4.34
N LYS A 486 -42.57 1.72 -4.25
CA LYS A 486 -43.15 2.56 -5.31
C LYS A 486 -42.35 3.87 -5.48
N ALA A 487 -42.00 4.53 -4.38
CA ALA A 487 -41.22 5.77 -4.39
C ALA A 487 -39.82 5.58 -5.00
N LEU A 488 -39.23 4.39 -4.83
CA LEU A 488 -37.90 4.04 -5.34
C LEU A 488 -37.95 3.47 -6.78
N LYS A 489 -38.99 2.70 -7.16
CA LYS A 489 -39.24 2.18 -8.52
C LYS A 489 -39.48 3.28 -9.55
N GLU A 490 -40.16 4.38 -9.18
CA GLU A 490 -40.29 5.57 -10.04
C GLU A 490 -38.93 6.21 -10.40
N ARG A 491 -37.83 5.73 -9.78
CA ARG A 491 -36.45 6.18 -9.95
C ARG A 491 -35.50 5.02 -10.20
N ASP A 492 -35.96 3.96 -10.86
CA ASP A 492 -35.16 2.77 -11.24
C ASP A 492 -33.81 3.13 -11.89
N TYR A 493 -33.73 4.27 -12.59
CA TYR A 493 -32.49 4.78 -13.19
C TYR A 493 -31.40 5.17 -12.17
N ILE A 494 -31.77 5.50 -10.93
CA ILE A 494 -30.88 5.84 -9.80
C ILE A 494 -30.64 4.60 -8.92
N PHE A 495 -31.69 3.80 -8.69
CA PHE A 495 -31.68 2.80 -7.62
C PHE A 495 -31.56 1.35 -8.08
N GLY A 496 -31.79 1.03 -9.36
CA GLY A 496 -31.65 -0.29 -9.99
C GLY A 496 -31.55 -1.48 -9.03
N ASN A 497 -30.35 -2.06 -8.92
CA ASN A 497 -29.99 -3.09 -7.94
C ASN A 497 -29.04 -2.55 -6.84
N TYR A 498 -29.01 -1.23 -6.59
CA TYR A 498 -28.05 -0.59 -5.70
C TYR A 498 -28.11 -1.16 -4.27
N ILE A 499 -29.31 -1.35 -3.71
CA ILE A 499 -29.49 -1.86 -2.33
C ILE A 499 -28.98 -3.30 -2.22
N GLU A 500 -29.25 -4.14 -3.22
CA GLU A 500 -28.70 -5.50 -3.30
C GLU A 500 -27.17 -5.48 -3.37
N ARG A 501 -26.59 -4.61 -4.21
CA ARG A 501 -25.14 -4.48 -4.36
C ARG A 501 -24.48 -3.95 -3.08
N LEU A 502 -25.13 -3.01 -2.39
CA LEU A 502 -24.68 -2.50 -1.09
C LEU A 502 -24.68 -3.60 -0.04
N TRP A 503 -25.75 -4.41 0.03
CA TRP A 503 -25.79 -5.59 0.89
C TRP A 503 -24.62 -6.52 0.57
N ALA A 504 -24.46 -6.89 -0.70
CA ALA A 504 -23.39 -7.80 -1.13
C ALA A 504 -22.00 -7.26 -0.77
N TYR A 505 -21.77 -5.95 -0.92
CA TYR A 505 -20.54 -5.30 -0.50
C TYR A 505 -20.27 -5.45 0.99
N LEU A 506 -21.22 -5.03 1.83
CA LEU A 506 -21.07 -5.09 3.28
C LEU A 506 -20.86 -6.53 3.75
N THR A 507 -21.58 -7.49 3.15
CA THR A 507 -21.38 -8.92 3.42
C THR A 507 -19.98 -9.37 3.05
N ILE A 508 -19.46 -9.03 1.86
CA ILE A 508 -18.11 -9.39 1.44
C ILE A 508 -17.04 -8.79 2.37
N GLU A 509 -17.16 -7.50 2.71
CA GLU A 509 -16.19 -6.85 3.62
C GLU A 509 -16.19 -7.54 5.00
N GLN A 510 -17.37 -7.87 5.53
CA GLN A 510 -17.48 -8.56 6.81
C GLN A 510 -16.97 -10.01 6.76
N LEU A 511 -17.16 -10.71 5.64
CA LEU A 511 -16.56 -12.04 5.42
C LEU A 511 -15.03 -11.95 5.37
N LEU A 512 -14.49 -10.95 4.67
CA LEU A 512 -13.04 -10.71 4.58
C LEU A 512 -12.44 -10.30 5.93
N GLU A 513 -13.15 -9.51 6.74
CA GLU A 513 -12.75 -9.14 8.10
C GLU A 513 -12.73 -10.37 9.02
N ARG A 514 -13.81 -11.17 9.05
CA ARG A 514 -13.88 -12.42 9.81
C ARG A 514 -12.79 -13.42 9.41
N ARG A 515 -12.51 -13.51 8.10
CA ARG A 515 -11.44 -14.35 7.55
C ARG A 515 -10.06 -14.03 8.12
N LYS A 516 -9.80 -12.79 8.57
CA LYS A 516 -8.50 -12.39 9.14
C LYS A 516 -8.17 -13.12 10.45
N ASN A 517 -9.20 -13.44 11.25
CA ASN A 517 -9.09 -14.10 12.55
C ASN A 517 -9.49 -15.59 12.50
N ALA A 518 -9.99 -16.08 11.38
CA ALA A 518 -10.39 -17.47 11.20
C ALA A 518 -9.19 -18.39 10.88
N HIS A 519 -9.31 -19.67 11.26
CA HIS A 519 -8.30 -20.71 11.02
C HIS A 519 -8.94 -21.97 10.42
N GLY A 520 -8.14 -22.80 9.75
CA GLY A 520 -8.57 -24.08 9.18
C GLY A 520 -9.80 -23.97 8.27
N GLU A 521 -10.76 -24.88 8.46
CA GLU A 521 -11.99 -25.01 7.66
C GLU A 521 -12.86 -23.73 7.68
N GLU A 522 -12.94 -23.03 8.81
CA GLU A 522 -13.70 -21.77 8.88
C GLU A 522 -13.13 -20.72 7.92
N LYS A 523 -11.80 -20.60 7.87
CA LYS A 523 -11.12 -19.66 6.97
C LYS A 523 -11.36 -20.02 5.50
N GLU A 524 -11.34 -21.31 5.17
CA GLU A 524 -11.61 -21.80 3.82
C GLU A 524 -13.04 -21.51 3.40
N ASN A 525 -14.02 -21.79 4.28
CA ASN A 525 -15.43 -21.52 4.03
C ASN A 525 -15.72 -20.01 3.85
N LEU A 526 -15.19 -19.16 4.74
CA LEU A 526 -15.30 -17.71 4.61
C LEU A 526 -14.65 -17.19 3.30
N THR A 527 -13.52 -17.79 2.90
CA THR A 527 -12.85 -17.45 1.63
C THR A 527 -13.71 -17.83 0.43
N ALA A 528 -14.31 -19.02 0.44
CA ALA A 528 -15.17 -19.49 -0.63
C ALA A 528 -16.44 -18.64 -0.77
N GLN A 529 -17.12 -18.31 0.34
CA GLN A 529 -18.30 -17.43 0.34
C GLN A 529 -17.97 -16.03 -0.17
N ALA A 530 -16.86 -15.45 0.30
CA ALA A 530 -16.44 -14.13 -0.16
C ALA A 530 -16.07 -14.13 -1.65
N LEU A 531 -15.43 -15.19 -2.15
CA LEU A 531 -15.09 -15.35 -3.56
C LEU A 531 -16.34 -15.50 -4.43
N ASP A 532 -17.29 -16.35 -4.03
CA ASP A 532 -18.55 -16.57 -4.76
C ASP A 532 -19.35 -15.27 -4.91
N LEU A 533 -19.57 -14.54 -3.82
CA LEU A 533 -20.23 -13.24 -3.85
C LEU A 533 -19.43 -12.22 -4.68
N SER A 534 -18.10 -12.20 -4.57
CA SER A 534 -17.25 -11.30 -5.35
C SER A 534 -17.40 -11.56 -6.86
N LEU A 535 -17.46 -12.82 -7.28
CA LEU A 535 -17.65 -13.20 -8.68
C LEU A 535 -19.07 -12.92 -9.16
N LYS A 536 -20.08 -13.26 -8.36
CA LYS A 536 -21.51 -13.04 -8.65
C LYS A 536 -21.83 -11.57 -8.91
N TYR A 537 -21.30 -10.68 -8.07
CA TYR A 537 -21.55 -9.23 -8.16
C TYR A 537 -20.45 -8.45 -8.90
N HIS A 538 -19.45 -9.17 -9.43
CA HIS A 538 -18.29 -8.61 -10.16
C HIS A 538 -17.50 -7.57 -9.34
N PHE A 539 -17.33 -7.81 -8.05
CA PHE A 539 -16.46 -7.03 -7.18
C PHE A 539 -15.00 -7.42 -7.39
N VAL A 540 -14.11 -6.43 -7.55
CA VAL A 540 -12.66 -6.64 -7.47
C VAL A 540 -12.27 -6.54 -6.00
N THR A 541 -11.88 -7.67 -5.40
CA THR A 541 -11.61 -7.84 -3.97
C THR A 541 -10.22 -8.44 -3.79
N PRO A 542 -9.70 -8.63 -2.56
CA PRO A 542 -8.42 -9.32 -2.39
C PRO A 542 -8.38 -10.74 -2.98
N LEU A 543 -9.53 -11.32 -3.33
CA LEU A 543 -9.71 -12.67 -3.91
C LEU A 543 -9.97 -12.66 -5.43
N THR A 544 -10.27 -11.51 -6.04
CA THR A 544 -10.66 -11.38 -7.44
C THR A 544 -9.93 -10.26 -8.17
N SER A 545 -9.92 -10.35 -9.50
CA SER A 545 -9.18 -9.48 -10.41
C SER A 545 -9.94 -9.34 -11.71
N MET A 546 -9.90 -8.16 -12.33
CA MET A 546 -10.53 -7.88 -13.61
C MET A 546 -9.59 -8.06 -14.79
N VAL A 547 -10.10 -8.57 -15.91
CA VAL A 547 -9.37 -8.81 -17.17
C VAL A 547 -10.18 -8.31 -18.37
N VAL A 548 -9.71 -7.29 -19.08
CA VAL A 548 -10.27 -6.76 -20.33
C VAL A 548 -9.68 -7.50 -21.53
N THR A 549 -10.50 -8.11 -22.39
CA THR A 549 -10.01 -8.93 -23.53
C THR A 549 -10.55 -8.48 -24.89
N LYS A 550 -9.73 -8.48 -25.94
CA LYS A 550 -10.17 -8.28 -27.35
C LYS A 550 -10.66 -9.61 -27.95
N PRO A 551 -11.94 -9.78 -28.37
CA PRO A 551 -12.36 -10.98 -29.08
C PRO A 551 -12.02 -10.93 -30.58
N GLU A 552 -11.80 -12.12 -31.15
CA GLU A 552 -11.55 -12.53 -32.55
C GLU A 552 -10.08 -12.39 -33.05
N ASP A 553 -9.36 -13.43 -33.46
CA ASP A 553 -9.58 -14.89 -33.60
C ASP A 553 -8.45 -15.63 -32.88
N ASN A 554 -8.74 -16.80 -32.29
CA ASN A 554 -7.79 -17.73 -31.62
C ASN A 554 -6.51 -17.12 -30.98
N GLU A 555 -6.53 -17.04 -29.64
CA GLU A 555 -5.45 -16.68 -28.70
C GLU A 555 -5.14 -15.18 -28.44
N ASN A 556 -5.79 -14.72 -27.35
CA ASN A 556 -5.31 -13.80 -26.31
C ASN A 556 -4.93 -12.38 -26.74
N LYS A 557 -5.72 -11.38 -26.36
CA LYS A 557 -5.30 -9.97 -26.23
C LYS A 557 -5.96 -9.46 -24.96
N THR A 558 -5.22 -9.24 -23.87
CA THR A 558 -5.80 -9.03 -22.54
C THR A 558 -5.07 -7.98 -21.68
N ALA A 559 -5.83 -7.15 -20.95
CA ALA A 559 -5.39 -6.16 -19.96
C ALA A 559 -6.00 -6.46 -18.59
N ILE A 560 -5.30 -6.25 -17.46
CA ILE A 560 -5.70 -6.81 -16.14
C ILE A 560 -5.72 -5.71 -15.06
N ALA A 561 -6.54 -5.89 -14.03
CA ALA A 561 -6.69 -4.96 -12.93
C ALA A 561 -6.97 -5.74 -11.64
N ASP A 562 -6.05 -5.64 -10.68
CA ASP A 562 -6.07 -6.42 -9.43
C ASP A 562 -6.29 -5.50 -8.21
N LYS A 563 -6.98 -5.98 -7.16
CA LYS A 563 -6.96 -5.28 -5.87
C LYS A 563 -5.67 -5.62 -5.10
N PRO A 564 -4.83 -4.64 -4.73
CA PRO A 564 -3.69 -4.85 -3.85
C PRO A 564 -4.15 -5.35 -2.47
N GLY A 565 -3.49 -6.36 -1.92
CA GLY A 565 -3.70 -6.75 -0.51
C GLY A 565 -2.92 -5.86 0.44
N GLU A 566 -3.42 -5.68 1.67
CA GLU A 566 -2.59 -5.25 2.81
C GLU A 566 -2.03 -6.50 3.49
N GLY A 567 -0.88 -6.97 3.01
CA GLY A 567 -0.16 -8.12 3.56
C GLY A 567 1.34 -7.98 3.29
N PRO A 568 2.20 -8.76 4.00
CA PRO A 568 3.64 -8.71 3.80
C PRO A 568 3.97 -9.16 2.38
N VAL A 569 5.05 -8.64 1.83
CA VAL A 569 5.64 -9.21 0.61
C VAL A 569 6.02 -10.66 0.95
N ASP A 570 5.34 -11.63 0.34
CA ASP A 570 5.37 -13.05 0.71
C ASP A 570 6.80 -13.61 0.85
N ALA A 571 7.09 -14.18 2.03
CA ALA A 571 8.20 -15.08 2.29
C ALA A 571 7.59 -16.42 2.75
N GLU A 572 7.80 -17.48 1.99
CA GLU A 572 7.38 -18.84 2.34
C GLU A 572 8.14 -19.34 3.57
N VAL A 573 7.39 -19.88 4.55
CA VAL A 573 7.92 -20.51 5.76
C VAL A 573 7.61 -22.01 5.71
N ILE A 574 8.65 -22.84 5.76
CA ILE A 574 8.54 -24.29 6.02
C ILE A 574 8.73 -24.51 7.55
N PRO A 575 7.90 -25.32 8.22
CA PRO A 575 7.89 -25.42 9.68
C PRO A 575 8.94 -26.42 10.20
N SER A 576 9.64 -26.07 11.29
CA SER A 576 10.50 -27.00 12.03
C SER A 576 10.10 -27.06 13.51
N MET A 577 9.79 -28.27 13.98
CA MET A 577 9.61 -28.58 15.39
C MET A 577 10.96 -28.53 16.11
N ALA A 578 11.02 -27.82 17.24
CA ALA A 578 12.17 -27.78 18.12
C ALA A 578 12.20 -28.99 19.07
N TYR A 579 13.34 -29.67 19.14
CA TYR A 579 13.77 -30.36 20.35
C TYR A 579 14.95 -29.59 20.96
N LEU A 580 14.85 -29.37 22.27
CA LEU A 580 15.81 -28.72 23.16
C LEU A 580 17.12 -29.51 23.26
N THR A 581 18.27 -28.82 23.17
CA THR A 581 19.38 -29.01 24.11
C THR A 581 20.27 -27.76 24.18
N ASN A 582 20.61 -27.41 25.43
CA ASN A 582 21.53 -26.37 25.89
C ASN A 582 22.94 -26.44 25.28
N SER A 583 23.60 -25.27 25.22
CA SER A 583 25.03 -24.99 25.48
C SER A 583 25.90 -24.48 24.31
N GLN A 584 26.35 -23.23 24.47
CA GLN A 584 27.51 -22.53 23.92
C GLN A 584 27.55 -22.15 22.42
N PRO A 585 28.10 -20.96 22.09
CA PRO A 585 28.13 -20.45 20.73
C PRO A 585 29.34 -21.03 19.96
N PRO A 586 29.14 -21.59 18.76
CA PRO A 586 30.21 -21.70 17.78
C PRO A 586 30.11 -20.49 16.84
N GLN A 587 31.22 -19.77 16.71
CA GLN A 587 31.47 -18.86 15.61
C GLN A 587 31.27 -19.60 14.28
N THR A 588 30.36 -19.14 13.43
CA THR A 588 30.33 -19.54 12.02
C THR A 588 30.65 -18.35 11.12
N PRO A 589 31.42 -18.55 10.04
CA PRO A 589 32.08 -17.49 9.29
C PRO A 589 31.08 -16.83 8.34
N TYR A 590 31.17 -15.50 8.20
CA TYR A 590 30.58 -14.81 7.05
C TYR A 590 31.27 -15.33 5.78
N TYR A 591 30.60 -16.19 5.02
CA TYR A 591 31.05 -16.59 3.69
C TYR A 591 30.81 -15.39 2.77
N VAL A 592 31.90 -14.75 2.33
CA VAL A 592 31.86 -13.72 1.28
C VAL A 592 32.11 -14.43 -0.04
N ASP A 593 31.13 -14.39 -0.95
CA ASP A 593 31.29 -14.87 -2.32
C ASP A 593 32.44 -14.11 -2.99
N GLY A 594 33.31 -14.82 -3.70
CA GLY A 594 34.51 -14.26 -4.34
C GLY A 594 34.31 -13.97 -5.82
N ASP A 595 35.21 -13.14 -6.37
CA ASP A 595 35.28 -12.62 -7.74
C ASP A 595 34.04 -11.82 -8.18
N PRO A 596 34.16 -10.75 -9.00
CA PRO A 596 33.00 -10.05 -9.51
C PRO A 596 32.11 -11.01 -10.33
N HIS A 597 31.01 -11.45 -9.74
CA HIS A 597 30.02 -12.30 -10.40
C HIS A 597 28.93 -11.44 -11.03
N PHE A 598 28.77 -11.60 -12.34
CA PHE A 598 27.75 -10.90 -13.11
C PHE A 598 26.50 -11.77 -13.19
N ILE A 599 25.38 -11.27 -12.67
CA ILE A 599 24.09 -11.96 -12.72
C ILE A 599 23.22 -11.27 -13.78
N ILE A 600 22.95 -11.97 -14.88
CA ILE A 600 22.07 -11.51 -15.95
C ILE A 600 20.74 -12.23 -15.83
N GLN A 601 19.72 -11.53 -15.38
CA GLN A 601 18.35 -12.04 -15.37
C GLN A 601 17.78 -11.94 -16.77
N VAL A 602 17.14 -13.02 -17.25
CA VAL A 602 16.43 -13.05 -18.54
C VAL A 602 14.94 -13.20 -18.23
N PRO A 603 14.18 -12.10 -18.06
CA PRO A 603 12.81 -12.14 -17.54
C PRO A 603 11.87 -12.99 -18.39
N GLU A 604 12.12 -13.09 -19.70
CA GLU A 604 11.34 -13.90 -20.63
C GLU A 604 11.43 -15.42 -20.36
N LYS A 605 12.44 -15.87 -19.60
CA LYS A 605 12.72 -17.28 -19.30
C LYS A 605 12.49 -17.65 -17.83
N ASP A 606 12.24 -16.67 -16.97
CA ASP A 606 12.27 -16.82 -15.50
C ASP A 606 13.54 -17.55 -15.02
N ASP A 607 14.67 -17.22 -15.64
CA ASP A 607 15.96 -17.85 -15.38
C ASP A 607 17.10 -16.84 -15.52
N ALA A 608 18.27 -17.19 -14.99
CA ALA A 608 19.43 -16.30 -14.96
C ALA A 608 20.70 -16.98 -15.48
N ILE A 609 21.58 -16.17 -16.04
CA ILE A 609 22.94 -16.56 -16.44
C ILE A 609 23.92 -15.85 -15.52
N CYS A 610 24.92 -16.58 -15.03
CA CYS A 610 26.00 -16.00 -14.24
C CYS A 610 27.36 -16.29 -14.88
N PHE A 611 28.31 -15.38 -14.72
CA PHE A 611 29.71 -15.62 -15.05
C PHE A 611 30.59 -14.70 -14.20
N ASN A 612 31.85 -15.08 -14.04
CA ASN A 612 32.86 -14.26 -13.37
C ASN A 612 33.83 -13.67 -14.40
N ILE A 613 34.57 -12.63 -14.00
CA ILE A 613 35.74 -12.15 -14.74
C ILE A 613 36.93 -12.18 -13.79
N ASP A 614 37.79 -13.17 -14.00
CA ASP A 614 38.96 -13.40 -13.16
C ASP A 614 40.15 -12.64 -13.76
N GLU A 615 40.39 -11.44 -13.25
CA GLU A 615 41.42 -10.51 -13.72
C GLU A 615 42.29 -10.00 -12.56
N ASP A 616 43.50 -9.54 -12.88
CA ASP A 616 44.44 -9.09 -11.84
C ASP A 616 43.95 -7.83 -11.10
N PRO A 617 44.18 -7.71 -9.78
CA PRO A 617 43.89 -6.48 -9.04
C PRO A 617 44.55 -5.26 -9.68
N GLY A 618 43.76 -4.20 -9.87
CA GLY A 618 44.16 -2.99 -10.57
C GLY A 618 43.56 -2.89 -11.98
N THR A 619 43.14 -4.01 -12.59
CA THR A 619 42.45 -4.02 -13.88
C THR A 619 41.14 -3.24 -13.81
N VAL A 620 40.89 -2.40 -14.82
CA VAL A 620 39.64 -1.64 -14.95
C VAL A 620 38.83 -2.21 -16.11
N LEU A 621 37.58 -2.57 -15.81
CA LEU A 621 36.66 -3.18 -16.76
C LEU A 621 35.57 -2.20 -17.19
N ARG A 622 35.27 -2.19 -18.50
CA ARG A 622 34.14 -1.45 -19.07
C ARG A 622 32.84 -2.24 -18.92
N LEU A 623 31.99 -1.78 -18.01
CA LEU A 623 30.73 -2.42 -17.70
C LEU A 623 29.63 -2.00 -18.67
N ILE A 624 29.52 -0.70 -18.92
CA ILE A 624 28.52 -0.09 -19.79
C ILE A 624 29.17 1.04 -20.59
N GLN A 625 28.87 1.11 -21.88
CA GLN A 625 29.19 2.24 -22.75
C GLN A 625 28.03 2.45 -23.71
N ASP A 626 27.40 3.62 -23.64
CA ASP A 626 26.40 4.05 -24.60
C ASP A 626 26.90 5.30 -25.35
N PRO A 627 27.31 5.15 -26.62
CA PRO A 627 27.86 6.26 -27.39
C PRO A 627 26.80 7.33 -27.72
N VAL A 628 25.51 7.00 -27.69
CA VAL A 628 24.42 7.92 -28.05
C VAL A 628 24.08 8.84 -26.89
N THR A 629 24.08 8.34 -25.66
CA THR A 629 23.82 9.14 -24.46
C THR A 629 25.09 9.69 -23.82
N GLY A 630 26.28 9.23 -24.27
CA GLY A 630 27.57 9.60 -23.72
C GLY A 630 27.89 8.95 -22.37
N LEU A 631 27.05 8.01 -21.92
CA LEU A 631 27.17 7.36 -20.62
C LEU A 631 28.20 6.23 -20.64
N THR A 632 29.11 6.23 -19.68
CA THR A 632 30.11 5.19 -19.47
C THR A 632 30.16 4.78 -18.01
N VAL A 633 30.23 3.47 -17.75
CA VAL A 633 30.43 2.89 -16.42
C VAL A 633 31.62 1.93 -16.46
N ASN A 634 32.64 2.22 -15.66
CA ASN A 634 33.84 1.40 -15.52
C ASN A 634 34.02 0.97 -14.06
N GLY A 635 34.60 -0.21 -13.82
CA GLY A 635 34.87 -0.73 -12.48
C GLY A 635 36.30 -1.23 -12.33
N GLN A 636 36.99 -0.81 -11.27
CA GLN A 636 38.33 -1.26 -10.95
C GLN A 636 38.32 -2.42 -9.96
N ILE A 637 39.05 -3.48 -10.29
CA ILE A 637 39.18 -4.69 -9.48
C ILE A 637 40.21 -4.50 -8.37
N ILE A 638 39.91 -5.01 -7.17
CA ILE A 638 40.81 -5.11 -6.02
C ILE A 638 40.90 -6.57 -5.57
N GLY A 639 42.04 -6.97 -5.00
CA GLY A 639 42.26 -8.30 -4.43
C GLY A 639 42.08 -8.34 -2.91
N GLU A 640 42.21 -9.53 -2.33
CA GLU A 640 42.19 -9.75 -0.88
C GLU A 640 43.38 -9.10 -0.12
N LYS A 641 43.17 -8.78 1.18
CA LYS A 641 44.15 -8.13 2.07
C LYS A 641 45.44 -8.92 2.28
N ARG A 642 45.38 -10.25 2.16
CA ARG A 642 46.53 -11.16 2.30
C ARG A 642 46.59 -12.10 1.11
N SER A 643 47.72 -12.13 0.41
CA SER A 643 48.02 -13.21 -0.54
C SER A 643 48.14 -14.51 0.25
N SER A 644 47.14 -15.39 0.20
CA SER A 644 47.33 -16.75 0.70
C SER A 644 48.36 -17.45 -0.19
N LEU A 645 49.42 -18.00 0.40
CA LEU A 645 50.43 -18.77 -0.33
C LEU A 645 49.91 -20.13 -0.84
N ASP A 646 48.63 -20.46 -0.63
CA ASP A 646 48.13 -21.84 -0.72
C ASP A 646 46.73 -21.98 -1.36
N SER A 647 46.27 -21.02 -2.17
CA SER A 647 45.06 -21.20 -2.97
C SER A 647 45.31 -20.90 -4.44
N GLN A 648 44.88 -21.82 -5.32
CA GLN A 648 44.97 -21.68 -6.77
C GLN A 648 43.96 -20.66 -7.36
N THR A 649 43.17 -19.96 -6.54
CA THR A 649 42.21 -18.94 -6.99
C THR A 649 42.18 -17.76 -6.00
N ARG A 650 42.75 -16.63 -6.43
CA ARG A 650 42.70 -15.36 -5.68
C ARG A 650 41.35 -14.68 -5.92
N LYS A 651 40.56 -14.44 -4.87
CA LYS A 651 39.28 -13.73 -4.99
C LYS A 651 39.49 -12.22 -5.21
N THR A 652 38.66 -11.65 -6.05
CA THR A 652 38.69 -10.23 -6.42
C THR A 652 37.32 -9.56 -6.26
N TYR A 653 37.27 -8.23 -6.23
CA TYR A 653 36.02 -7.45 -6.01
C TYR A 653 36.09 -6.08 -6.71
N PHE A 654 34.96 -5.40 -6.93
CA PHE A 654 35.00 -4.00 -7.34
C PHE A 654 35.36 -3.09 -6.16
N GLY A 655 36.53 -2.45 -6.23
CA GLY A 655 37.00 -1.49 -5.23
C GLY A 655 36.72 -0.04 -5.60
N LYS A 656 36.52 0.25 -6.90
CA LYS A 656 36.10 1.57 -7.38
C LYS A 656 35.15 1.43 -8.56
N LEU A 657 34.19 2.36 -8.66
CA LEU A 657 33.32 2.50 -9.82
C LEU A 657 33.36 3.94 -10.33
N GLY A 658 33.53 4.11 -11.63
CA GLY A 658 33.41 5.37 -12.34
C GLY A 658 32.13 5.39 -13.16
N ILE A 659 31.30 6.40 -12.96
CA ILE A 659 30.10 6.65 -13.77
C ILE A 659 30.26 8.04 -14.38
N ALA A 660 30.33 8.13 -15.71
CA ALA A 660 30.49 9.42 -16.39
C ALA A 660 29.48 9.59 -17.52
N ASN A 661 29.10 10.83 -17.77
CA ASN A 661 28.34 11.19 -18.96
C ASN A 661 29.04 12.36 -19.67
N ALA A 662 29.60 12.07 -20.85
CA ALA A 662 30.34 13.04 -21.64
C ALA A 662 29.47 14.20 -22.17
N GLN A 663 28.16 14.00 -22.32
CA GLN A 663 27.23 15.04 -22.80
C GLN A 663 26.81 15.99 -21.67
N MET A 664 26.94 15.56 -20.41
CA MET A 664 26.56 16.33 -19.22
C MET A 664 27.77 16.90 -18.46
N ASP A 665 28.99 16.72 -18.98
CA ASP A 665 30.26 17.09 -18.33
C ASP A 665 30.32 16.65 -16.85
N PHE A 666 29.93 15.40 -16.61
CA PHE A 666 29.68 14.87 -15.28
C PHE A 666 30.39 13.54 -15.04
N GLN A 667 30.98 13.39 -13.84
CA GLN A 667 31.70 12.18 -13.41
C GLN A 667 31.39 11.86 -11.94
N ILE A 668 31.23 10.57 -11.60
CA ILE A 668 31.11 10.06 -10.24
C ILE A 668 32.17 8.99 -10.02
N GLU A 669 33.01 9.17 -9.02
CA GLU A 669 33.87 8.13 -8.48
C GLU A 669 33.27 7.62 -7.18
N VAL A 670 33.06 6.31 -7.11
CA VAL A 670 32.52 5.64 -5.93
C VAL A 670 33.59 4.70 -5.40
N THR A 671 33.96 4.86 -4.14
CA THR A 671 34.84 3.95 -3.40
C THR A 671 34.12 3.49 -2.13
N PRO A 672 34.60 2.44 -1.44
CA PRO A 672 34.06 2.05 -0.13
C PRO A 672 34.13 3.15 0.95
N GLU A 673 34.96 4.17 0.76
CA GLU A 673 35.21 5.21 1.76
C GLU A 673 34.45 6.51 1.42
N THR A 674 34.47 6.89 0.15
CA THR A 674 33.98 8.19 -0.34
C THR A 674 33.24 8.06 -1.66
N ILE A 675 32.35 9.02 -1.89
CA ILE A 675 31.59 9.21 -3.13
C ILE A 675 31.90 10.62 -3.61
N THR A 676 32.59 10.75 -4.74
CA THR A 676 32.98 12.06 -5.29
C THR A 676 32.27 12.32 -6.61
N LEU A 677 31.63 13.48 -6.70
CA LEU A 677 30.91 13.95 -7.88
C LEU A 677 31.66 15.16 -8.45
N TRP A 678 31.91 15.14 -9.76
CA TRP A 678 32.43 16.25 -10.54
C TRP A 678 31.39 16.69 -11.56
N HIS A 679 31.18 18.00 -11.65
CA HIS A 679 30.37 18.64 -12.68
C HIS A 679 31.14 19.86 -13.21
N GLY A 680 31.75 19.73 -14.39
CA GLY A 680 32.78 20.64 -14.86
C GLY A 680 33.90 20.81 -13.83
N ALA A 681 34.14 22.05 -13.38
CA ALA A 681 35.17 22.37 -12.39
C ALA A 681 34.73 22.19 -10.92
N ALA A 682 33.44 21.96 -10.67
CA ALA A 682 32.91 21.82 -9.31
C ALA A 682 33.04 20.38 -8.81
N GLN A 683 33.64 20.21 -7.63
CA GLN A 683 33.81 18.91 -6.98
C GLN A 683 33.06 18.88 -5.65
N SER A 684 32.29 17.81 -5.41
CA SER A 684 31.64 17.52 -4.14
C SER A 684 31.98 16.11 -3.69
N THR A 685 32.38 15.94 -2.43
CA THR A 685 32.71 14.64 -1.84
C THR A 685 31.78 14.35 -0.67
N PHE A 686 31.23 13.14 -0.66
CA PHE A 686 30.29 12.63 0.33
C PHE A 686 30.82 11.33 0.96
N SER A 687 30.33 11.03 2.16
CA SER A 687 30.56 9.77 2.86
C SER A 687 29.32 8.87 2.75
N TRP A 688 29.53 7.56 2.85
CA TRP A 688 28.44 6.58 3.02
C TRP A 688 27.62 6.77 4.31
N LEU A 689 28.04 7.66 5.21
CA LEU A 689 27.27 8.04 6.40
C LEU A 689 26.25 9.16 6.14
N ASP A 690 26.32 9.80 4.97
CA ASP A 690 25.45 10.91 4.62
C ASP A 690 24.09 10.43 4.08
N THR A 691 23.10 11.30 4.12
CA THR A 691 21.82 11.12 3.42
C THR A 691 21.58 12.35 2.57
N VAL A 692 21.87 12.23 1.28
CA VAL A 692 21.92 13.36 0.35
C VAL A 692 21.15 13.00 -0.90
N MET A 693 20.38 13.96 -1.42
CA MET A 693 19.79 13.90 -2.74
C MET A 693 20.30 15.09 -3.54
N VAL A 694 21.06 14.82 -4.60
CA VAL A 694 21.54 15.83 -5.56
C VAL A 694 20.71 15.68 -6.82
N THR A 695 20.07 16.75 -7.27
CA THR A 695 19.28 16.77 -8.51
C THR A 695 19.70 17.94 -9.38
N GLN A 696 20.16 17.67 -10.61
CA GLN A 696 20.59 18.70 -11.54
C GLN A 696 20.46 18.23 -12.98
N ASP A 697 19.84 19.04 -13.85
CA ASP A 697 19.78 18.85 -15.31
C ASP A 697 19.42 17.42 -15.77
N GLY A 698 18.45 16.80 -15.09
CA GLY A 698 17.98 15.44 -15.40
C GLY A 698 18.77 14.33 -14.73
N LEU A 699 19.87 14.61 -14.01
CA LEU A 699 20.54 13.65 -13.14
C LEU A 699 20.00 13.73 -11.72
N SER A 700 19.77 12.59 -11.09
CA SER A 700 19.51 12.45 -9.65
C SER A 700 20.47 11.46 -9.02
N VAL A 701 21.20 11.89 -7.99
CA VAL A 701 22.06 11.04 -7.15
C VAL A 701 21.51 11.05 -5.74
N THR A 702 21.09 9.90 -5.23
CA THR A 702 20.61 9.73 -3.86
C THR A 702 21.54 8.80 -3.09
N ILE A 703 22.18 9.30 -2.04
CA ILE A 703 23.02 8.52 -1.14
C ILE A 703 22.17 8.13 0.08
N ASN A 704 21.93 6.84 0.26
CA ASN A 704 21.21 6.27 1.40
C ASN A 704 22.22 5.76 2.43
N ARG A 705 22.22 6.40 3.61
CA ARG A 705 23.16 6.13 4.70
C ARG A 705 23.35 4.63 4.97
N LYS A 706 24.59 4.16 4.87
CA LYS A 706 25.06 2.77 5.09
C LYS A 706 24.32 1.69 4.26
N LYS A 707 23.57 2.08 3.23
CA LYS A 707 22.77 1.14 2.42
C LYS A 707 23.29 1.09 1.00
N ASN A 708 23.09 2.15 0.23
CA ASN A 708 23.41 2.21 -1.19
C ASN A 708 23.40 3.65 -1.71
N MET A 709 23.89 3.83 -2.93
CA MET A 709 23.74 5.04 -3.73
C MET A 709 22.90 4.72 -4.96
N VAL A 710 21.90 5.54 -5.25
CA VAL A 710 21.06 5.45 -6.45
C VAL A 710 21.44 6.59 -7.39
N VAL A 711 21.73 6.27 -8.66
CA VAL A 711 22.05 7.24 -9.72
C VAL A 711 21.02 7.08 -10.82
N SER A 712 20.28 8.14 -11.14
CA SER A 712 19.26 8.14 -12.19
C SER A 712 19.53 9.24 -13.21
N PHE A 713 19.52 8.87 -14.49
CA PHE A 713 19.60 9.78 -15.62
C PHE A 713 18.22 9.86 -16.31
N GLY A 714 17.53 10.98 -16.08
CA GLY A 714 16.17 11.28 -16.54
C GLY A 714 15.15 10.25 -16.05
N ASP A 715 14.12 10.02 -16.86
CA ASP A 715 13.04 9.06 -16.58
C ASP A 715 13.34 7.65 -17.15
N GLY A 716 14.61 7.25 -17.31
CA GLY A 716 14.93 6.11 -18.19
C GLY A 716 16.14 5.23 -17.90
N VAL A 717 17.08 5.67 -17.07
CA VAL A 717 18.26 4.89 -16.70
C VAL A 717 18.51 5.05 -15.21
N THR A 718 18.49 3.95 -14.47
CA THR A 718 18.74 3.97 -13.02
C THR A 718 19.70 2.85 -12.62
N PHE A 719 20.73 3.23 -11.88
CA PHE A 719 21.72 2.35 -11.29
C PHE A 719 21.69 2.43 -9.78
N VAL A 720 22.06 1.33 -9.13
CA VAL A 720 22.26 1.26 -7.69
C VAL A 720 23.65 0.71 -7.43
N VAL A 721 24.43 1.46 -6.65
CA VAL A 721 25.72 1.02 -6.12
C VAL A 721 25.54 0.68 -4.64
N VAL A 722 25.85 -0.55 -4.27
CA VAL A 722 25.72 -1.06 -2.89
C VAL A 722 27.10 -1.15 -2.24
N LEU A 723 27.22 -0.66 -1.00
CA LEU A 723 28.43 -0.83 -0.20
C LEU A 723 28.35 -2.12 0.61
N HIS A 724 29.33 -3.00 0.43
CA HIS A 724 29.50 -4.20 1.24
C HIS A 724 30.59 -3.97 2.29
N GLN A 725 30.16 -3.85 3.56
CA GLN A 725 31.06 -3.62 4.68
C GLN A 725 31.46 -4.95 5.32
N VAL A 726 32.75 -5.23 5.32
CA VAL A 726 33.34 -6.38 5.98
C VAL A 726 33.66 -6.01 7.44
N TRP A 727 33.51 -6.96 8.37
CA TRP A 727 33.81 -6.72 9.78
C TRP A 727 35.23 -6.14 9.99
N LYS A 728 35.36 -5.05 10.77
CA LYS A 728 36.60 -4.25 10.90
C LYS A 728 37.88 -5.00 11.30
N LYS A 729 37.76 -6.22 11.84
CA LYS A 729 38.87 -7.09 12.26
C LYS A 729 39.05 -8.33 11.35
N GLN A 730 38.36 -8.40 10.21
CA GLN A 730 38.54 -9.48 9.23
C GLN A 730 39.92 -9.38 8.54
N PRO A 731 40.75 -10.43 8.60
CA PRO A 731 42.11 -10.39 8.08
C PRO A 731 42.22 -10.61 6.56
N ILE A 732 41.12 -10.95 5.88
CA ILE A 732 41.14 -11.47 4.49
C ILE A 732 40.48 -10.51 3.49
N HIS A 733 39.27 -10.01 3.73
CA HIS A 733 38.50 -9.24 2.72
C HIS A 733 38.55 -7.71 2.93
N HIS A 734 38.51 -6.95 1.83
CA HIS A 734 38.27 -5.50 1.81
C HIS A 734 36.76 -5.21 1.78
N ASP A 735 36.36 -4.01 2.20
CA ASP A 735 35.04 -3.48 1.83
C ASP A 735 35.00 -3.33 0.30
N PHE A 736 33.87 -3.62 -0.31
CA PHE A 736 33.75 -3.65 -1.77
C PHE A 736 32.40 -3.11 -2.23
N LEU A 737 32.26 -2.94 -3.55
CA LEU A 737 31.09 -2.35 -4.18
C LEU A 737 30.35 -3.37 -5.05
N GLY A 738 29.02 -3.34 -4.97
CA GLY A 738 28.13 -4.02 -5.92
C GLY A 738 27.50 -3.01 -6.87
N PHE A 739 27.45 -3.31 -8.16
CA PHE A 739 26.82 -2.47 -9.17
C PHE A 739 25.58 -3.17 -9.76
N TYR A 740 24.44 -2.51 -9.71
CA TYR A 740 23.15 -3.07 -10.12
C TYR A 740 22.42 -2.14 -11.07
N VAL A 741 21.91 -2.71 -12.15
CA VAL A 741 21.08 -2.00 -13.12
C VAL A 741 19.62 -2.22 -12.73
N VAL A 742 18.93 -1.13 -12.39
CA VAL A 742 17.50 -1.17 -11.99
C VAL A 742 16.61 -0.92 -13.19
N ASP A 743 17.02 0.02 -14.04
CA ASP A 743 16.31 0.36 -15.25
C ASP A 743 17.29 0.76 -16.35
N SER A 744 17.12 0.17 -17.53
CA SER A 744 17.93 0.41 -18.73
C SER A 744 17.07 0.67 -19.98
N HIS A 745 15.74 0.84 -19.85
CA HIS A 745 14.84 0.87 -21.00
C HIS A 745 15.02 2.05 -21.97
N ARG A 746 15.75 3.10 -21.59
CA ARG A 746 16.12 4.21 -22.48
C ARG A 746 17.59 4.22 -22.92
N MET A 747 18.34 3.16 -22.62
CA MET A 747 19.67 2.96 -23.21
C MET A 747 19.54 2.83 -24.73
N SER A 748 20.50 3.40 -25.47
CA SER A 748 20.44 3.32 -26.92
C SER A 748 20.67 1.89 -27.41
N ALA A 749 20.22 1.59 -28.63
CA ALA A 749 20.48 0.32 -29.30
C ALA A 749 21.98 0.04 -29.56
N GLN A 750 22.85 1.04 -29.34
CA GLN A 750 24.30 0.93 -29.49
C GLN A 750 25.00 0.72 -28.14
N THR A 751 24.24 0.49 -27.07
CA THR A 751 24.81 0.27 -25.75
C THR A 751 25.55 -1.06 -25.72
N HIS A 752 26.79 -1.02 -25.22
CA HIS A 752 27.68 -2.15 -25.15
C HIS A 752 28.44 -2.18 -23.81
N GLY A 753 29.32 -3.15 -23.64
CA GLY A 753 30.12 -3.38 -22.43
C GLY A 753 29.88 -4.77 -21.86
N LEU A 754 30.55 -5.14 -20.76
CA LEU A 754 30.36 -6.45 -20.13
C LEU A 754 28.92 -6.70 -19.69
N LEU A 755 28.21 -5.65 -19.26
CA LEU A 755 26.79 -5.70 -18.91
C LEU A 755 25.90 -5.09 -20.00
N GLY A 756 26.35 -4.00 -20.62
CA GLY A 756 25.54 -3.23 -21.58
C GLY A 756 25.05 -4.04 -22.78
N GLN A 757 25.84 -5.01 -23.24
CA GLN A 757 25.47 -5.90 -24.36
C GLN A 757 24.23 -6.77 -24.09
N PHE A 758 23.82 -6.92 -22.83
CA PHE A 758 22.66 -7.70 -22.42
C PHE A 758 21.42 -6.83 -22.13
N PHE A 759 21.49 -5.51 -22.36
CA PHE A 759 20.33 -4.61 -22.22
C PHE A 759 19.36 -4.69 -23.39
N HIS A 760 19.75 -5.40 -24.46
CA HIS A 760 18.89 -5.72 -25.57
C HIS A 760 18.45 -7.19 -25.50
N PRO A 761 17.23 -7.51 -25.97
CA PRO A 761 16.71 -8.87 -25.90
C PRO A 761 17.68 -9.87 -26.55
N PHE A 762 18.02 -10.92 -25.79
CA PHE A 762 18.77 -12.07 -26.28
C PHE A 762 18.12 -13.34 -25.75
N ASP A 763 18.24 -14.43 -26.50
CA ASP A 763 17.65 -15.72 -26.14
C ASP A 763 18.74 -16.78 -25.89
N PHE A 764 18.43 -17.73 -25.01
CA PHE A 764 19.21 -18.93 -24.82
C PHE A 764 18.32 -20.17 -24.65
N LYS A 765 18.87 -21.33 -25.00
CA LYS A 765 18.21 -22.63 -24.82
C LYS A 765 19.15 -23.54 -24.04
N VAL A 766 18.61 -24.23 -23.03
CA VAL A 766 19.35 -25.23 -22.28
C VAL A 766 18.82 -26.61 -22.66
N SER A 767 19.73 -27.53 -23.00
CA SER A 767 19.46 -28.93 -23.31
C SER A 767 20.47 -29.83 -22.60
N ASP A 768 20.24 -31.14 -22.65
CA ASP A 768 21.19 -32.15 -22.20
C ASP A 768 21.64 -31.97 -20.74
N VAL A 769 20.69 -31.76 -19.83
CA VAL A 769 20.96 -31.62 -18.39
C VAL A 769 21.38 -32.98 -17.84
N HIS A 770 22.58 -33.07 -17.27
CA HIS A 770 23.13 -34.27 -16.67
C HIS A 770 23.84 -33.95 -15.34
N PRO A 771 24.04 -34.95 -14.46
CA PRO A 771 24.83 -34.75 -13.25
C PRO A 771 26.23 -34.22 -13.59
N GLY A 772 26.65 -33.15 -12.92
CA GLY A 772 28.01 -32.61 -13.01
C GLY A 772 28.94 -33.26 -11.99
N SER A 773 30.16 -32.73 -11.86
CA SER A 773 31.15 -33.21 -10.87
C SER A 773 30.66 -33.11 -9.42
N ASP A 774 29.77 -32.15 -9.14
CA ASP A 774 29.01 -32.03 -7.89
C ASP A 774 27.56 -32.45 -8.17
N PRO A 775 27.03 -33.50 -7.51
CA PRO A 775 25.65 -33.96 -7.72
C PRO A 775 24.58 -32.90 -7.47
N THR A 776 24.88 -31.85 -6.71
CA THR A 776 23.98 -30.73 -6.42
C THR A 776 24.03 -29.61 -7.48
N LYS A 777 24.97 -29.70 -8.43
CA LYS A 777 25.21 -28.72 -9.49
C LYS A 777 25.21 -29.42 -10.86
N PRO A 778 24.04 -29.70 -11.45
CA PRO A 778 23.96 -30.34 -12.75
C PRO A 778 24.62 -29.49 -13.85
N ASP A 779 25.29 -30.16 -14.77
CA ASP A 779 25.83 -29.57 -15.98
C ASP A 779 24.77 -29.67 -17.10
N ALA A 780 24.83 -28.73 -18.03
CA ALA A 780 23.93 -28.69 -19.18
C ALA A 780 24.61 -28.05 -20.40
N THR A 781 24.02 -28.25 -21.56
CA THR A 781 24.42 -27.56 -22.79
C THR A 781 23.53 -26.34 -23.01
N MET A 782 24.12 -25.14 -23.01
CA MET A 782 23.44 -23.90 -23.36
C MET A 782 23.76 -23.49 -24.81
N VAL A 783 22.73 -23.20 -25.60
CA VAL A 783 22.85 -22.53 -26.89
C VAL A 783 22.46 -21.06 -26.72
N VAL A 784 23.41 -20.15 -26.87
CA VAL A 784 23.23 -18.69 -26.72
C VAL A 784 24.06 -17.97 -27.77
N LYS A 785 23.50 -16.93 -28.42
CA LYS A 785 24.18 -16.17 -29.48
C LYS A 785 24.87 -17.04 -30.57
N ASN A 786 24.22 -18.13 -31.00
CA ASN A 786 24.74 -19.15 -31.93
C ASN A 786 25.97 -19.95 -31.45
N HIS A 787 26.37 -19.80 -30.19
CA HIS A 787 27.40 -20.63 -29.55
C HIS A 787 26.77 -21.75 -28.74
N ARG A 788 27.48 -22.87 -28.62
CA ARG A 788 27.13 -24.00 -27.76
C ARG A 788 28.13 -24.04 -26.61
N LEU A 789 27.65 -23.84 -25.39
CA LEU A 789 28.44 -23.71 -24.17
C LEU A 789 28.07 -24.83 -23.18
N THR A 790 29.02 -25.31 -22.41
CA THR A 790 28.75 -26.12 -21.23
C THR A 790 28.55 -25.19 -20.05
N VAL A 791 27.42 -25.34 -19.35
CA VAL A 791 27.04 -24.51 -18.20
C VAL A 791 26.73 -25.37 -17.00
N THR A 792 26.95 -24.84 -15.80
CA THR A 792 26.69 -25.56 -14.55
C THR A 792 25.62 -24.82 -13.76
N ARG A 793 24.61 -25.52 -13.24
CA ARG A 793 23.59 -24.88 -12.38
C ARG A 793 24.22 -24.53 -11.03
N GLY A 794 24.13 -23.27 -10.64
CA GLY A 794 24.64 -22.77 -9.38
C GLY A 794 23.71 -21.75 -8.73
N SER A 795 24.12 -21.25 -7.57
CA SER A 795 23.44 -20.15 -6.87
C SER A 795 24.45 -19.05 -6.59
N GLN A 796 24.08 -17.81 -6.89
CA GLN A 796 24.87 -16.61 -6.62
C GLN A 796 24.10 -15.64 -5.73
N LYS A 797 24.80 -14.78 -4.98
CA LYS A 797 24.16 -13.81 -4.09
C LYS A 797 23.82 -12.49 -4.80
N ASP A 798 22.55 -12.08 -4.72
CA ASP A 798 22.03 -10.77 -5.14
C ASP A 798 21.63 -9.93 -3.91
N TYR A 799 22.28 -8.79 -3.73
CA TYR A 799 22.11 -7.96 -2.53
C TYR A 799 21.20 -6.74 -2.74
N ARG A 800 20.46 -6.65 -3.85
CA ARG A 800 19.54 -5.51 -4.11
C ARG A 800 18.45 -5.34 -3.05
N LYS A 801 17.95 -6.44 -2.49
CA LYS A 801 16.86 -6.45 -1.50
C LYS A 801 17.34 -6.50 -0.05
N ASP A 802 18.43 -7.22 0.21
CA ASP A 802 19.04 -7.38 1.53
C ASP A 802 20.57 -7.27 1.41
N VAL A 803 21.11 -6.12 1.81
CA VAL A 803 22.54 -5.80 1.74
C VAL A 803 23.38 -6.62 2.74
N SER A 804 22.74 -7.16 3.78
CA SER A 804 23.41 -7.88 4.88
C SER A 804 23.53 -9.39 4.64
N VAL A 805 22.51 -10.02 4.08
CA VAL A 805 22.46 -11.49 3.89
C VAL A 805 22.55 -11.89 2.40
N GLY A 806 22.07 -11.03 1.49
CA GLY A 806 21.94 -11.34 0.07
C GLY A 806 20.92 -12.44 -0.23
N THR A 807 20.17 -12.28 -1.32
CA THR A 807 19.21 -13.28 -1.81
C THR A 807 19.93 -14.27 -2.74
N ASN A 808 19.68 -15.57 -2.59
CA ASN A 808 20.22 -16.57 -3.50
C ASN A 808 19.47 -16.53 -4.84
N VAL A 809 20.21 -16.36 -5.93
CA VAL A 809 19.69 -16.43 -7.30
C VAL A 809 20.25 -17.68 -7.96
N ALA A 810 19.38 -18.62 -8.31
CA ALA A 810 19.76 -19.77 -9.11
C ALA A 810 20.03 -19.33 -10.56
N CYS A 811 21.17 -19.73 -11.11
CA CYS A 811 21.57 -19.37 -12.45
C CYS A 811 22.42 -20.46 -13.12
N TRP A 812 22.49 -20.40 -14.45
CA TRP A 812 23.43 -21.17 -15.25
C TRP A 812 24.78 -20.45 -15.29
N PHE A 813 25.79 -21.05 -14.67
CA PHE A 813 27.13 -20.51 -14.62
C PHE A 813 27.89 -20.82 -15.91
N VAL A 814 28.34 -19.78 -16.60
CA VAL A 814 29.21 -19.86 -17.78
C VAL A 814 30.66 -19.71 -17.32
N HIS A 815 31.45 -20.76 -17.56
CA HIS A 815 32.86 -20.83 -17.18
C HIS A 815 33.75 -19.99 -18.13
N ASN A 816 35.06 -19.96 -17.84
CA ASN A 816 36.08 -19.33 -18.68
C ASN A 816 35.82 -17.84 -18.99
N ASN A 817 35.63 -17.03 -17.94
CA ASN A 817 35.42 -15.57 -18.08
C ASN A 817 34.26 -15.20 -19.03
N GLY A 818 33.20 -16.01 -19.06
CA GLY A 818 32.02 -15.77 -19.90
C GLY A 818 32.25 -16.02 -21.39
N GLN A 819 33.29 -16.75 -21.78
CA GLN A 819 33.62 -17.00 -23.19
C GLN A 819 32.44 -17.60 -23.97
N GLY A 820 32.10 -16.98 -25.10
CA GLY A 820 30.98 -17.38 -25.97
C GLY A 820 29.59 -16.93 -25.49
N LEU A 821 29.48 -16.39 -24.26
CA LEU A 821 28.32 -15.62 -23.80
C LEU A 821 28.52 -14.12 -24.09
N ILE A 822 29.68 -13.59 -23.73
CA ILE A 822 30.06 -12.21 -24.03
C ILE A 822 30.53 -12.08 -25.48
N ASP A 823 30.31 -10.91 -26.08
CA ASP A 823 30.82 -10.58 -27.40
C ASP A 823 32.36 -10.40 -27.32
N GLY A 824 33.12 -11.14 -28.13
CA GLY A 824 34.58 -11.13 -28.08
C GLY A 824 35.17 -11.92 -26.90
N VAL A 825 36.22 -11.40 -26.27
CA VAL A 825 36.86 -11.97 -25.08
C VAL A 825 36.92 -10.92 -23.95
N HIS A 826 37.00 -11.38 -22.70
CA HIS A 826 36.98 -10.49 -21.53
C HIS A 826 38.04 -9.37 -21.56
N SER A 827 39.23 -9.64 -22.15
CA SER A 827 40.29 -8.64 -22.31
C SER A 827 39.91 -7.47 -23.22
N ASP A 828 38.93 -7.63 -24.10
CA ASP A 828 38.44 -6.55 -24.99
C ASP A 828 37.72 -5.44 -24.20
N TYR A 829 37.33 -5.74 -22.95
CA TYR A 829 36.65 -4.82 -22.05
C TYR A 829 37.59 -4.16 -21.05
N ILE A 830 38.89 -4.43 -21.11
CA ILE A 830 39.88 -3.79 -20.24
C ILE A 830 40.19 -2.37 -20.74
N VAL A 831 40.14 -1.42 -19.83
CA VAL A 831 40.38 0.01 -20.11
C VAL A 831 41.52 0.54 -19.24
N PRO A 832 42.27 1.57 -19.70
CA PRO A 832 43.48 2.02 -19.01
C PRO A 832 43.21 2.77 -17.70
N ASN A 833 42.00 3.31 -17.54
CA ASN A 833 41.62 4.14 -16.39
C ASN A 833 40.09 4.11 -16.18
N LEU A 834 39.64 4.80 -15.13
CA LEU A 834 38.24 4.79 -14.70
C LEU A 834 37.33 5.75 -15.50
N PHE A 835 37.86 6.80 -16.15
CA PHE A 835 37.09 7.87 -16.83
C PHE A 835 37.63 8.20 -18.22
#